data_AF-G3BF61-F1
#
_entry.id   AF-G3BF61-F1
#
_cell.length_a   1.000
_cell.length_b   1.000
_cell.length_c   1.000
_cell.angle_alpha   90.00
_cell.angle_beta   90.00
_cell.angle_gamma   90.00
#
_symmetry.space_group_name_H-M   'P 1'
#
loop_
_entity.id
_entity.type
_entity.pdbx_description
1 polymer ?
#
loop_
_entity_poly.entity_id
_entity_poly.type
_entity_poly.pdbx_seq_one_letter_code
_entity_poly.pdbx_strand_id
1 'polypeptide(L)'
;MDKTFNLRHNRKTVFYGLIVVWLVSVNLWLYGYKSVGFAASEASIYDHEYGTPTTISAQPSSVNVDVFHDTTIKNMAQAVGIKDTRSIDAHSSVYDSLLAKHQLSDILTNLDFTERCDLYFKNLFGQNRNWFVNPSEDLPLDHRHEFDYESFKHNVYDGMKEKYAEGSHKKVDDVDYNDKKVAKAVESLVKAEYKQFWDKTMGIEQKMVDYLSHLRIFNKCYITNDNKYIMDKANKLLTKEATKIDHSKFQADSAEKLINHKSFGSCSELESRIYKWISFSYPIYERWTGDIFLTPPNMRDFVKYPEVFKPTTPKFNELTDDVTKSTLTGNKPCFFNNFKNKLNGKGIVLSIKDSHVDDTVKLIHLLRALNNHYPIQIVFYDSINDESKIKIVNAARKKMIDLPASFNKVAKNFPPGYFNFQDGGLPKQEVWFVNTYNAIHNNYKDKFRGFANKFLATLFNSFEEVMLIDADTVLVQNPSYYFNLKNYVSKGAYFFKDRTAPEFRPTGDTKFFEKITPSILDNLMFDIPIISQKTLGLEFFQGMGHFMESGLVLINRNLHFNSVLTMVQLNFFNPVTTRVYGDKEIFWLGFATTGDEDYHFNKFFAASVGALTPQQDRLNGDGTEKKSQEVCSAHPGHINGEDGKTLIWFNSGFKFCGQSDVVKYEDEVKKQEHLKFLKDAQSMREYYEGPIVLKNAIIPPFKNKLETWAENIIEEPRQGWHMEKGYCNSYLWCAYSSIGGLTNDGGDTTQTGQVFDFDKDSIDLFKYYGDVWVGNE
;
A
#
# COMPACT_ATOMS: atom_id res chain seq x y z
N MET A 1 63.66 -16.67 -60.05
CA MET A 1 63.75 -15.33 -59.46
C MET A 1 62.34 -14.76 -59.36
N ASP A 2 61.77 -14.44 -58.20
CA ASP A 2 62.01 -14.90 -56.83
C ASP A 2 60.82 -14.43 -55.96
N LYS A 3 60.31 -15.37 -55.15
CA LYS A 3 59.67 -15.22 -53.84
C LYS A 3 58.41 -14.35 -53.68
N THR A 4 57.27 -15.03 -53.79
CA THR A 4 56.06 -14.75 -53.02
C THR A 4 56.30 -15.03 -51.52
N PHE A 5 56.24 -13.98 -50.69
CA PHE A 5 56.31 -14.09 -49.23
C PHE A 5 54.95 -14.53 -48.65
N ASN A 6 54.91 -15.76 -48.14
CA ASN A 6 53.74 -16.37 -47.52
C ASN A 6 53.64 -15.92 -46.05
N LEU A 7 52.98 -14.79 -45.79
CA LEU A 7 52.73 -14.25 -44.44
C LEU A 7 51.39 -14.74 -43.88
N ARG A 8 51.28 -16.04 -43.56
CA ARG A 8 50.05 -16.57 -42.91
C ARG A 8 50.25 -17.49 -41.71
N HIS A 9 51.46 -17.57 -41.14
CA HIS A 9 51.72 -18.49 -40.03
C HIS A 9 52.14 -17.88 -38.68
N ASN A 10 51.92 -16.57 -38.41
CA ASN A 10 52.30 -16.03 -37.08
C ASN A 10 51.40 -14.94 -36.47
N ARG A 11 50.23 -14.61 -37.07
CA ARG A 11 49.35 -13.57 -36.51
C ARG A 11 48.72 -13.94 -35.16
N LYS A 12 48.36 -15.22 -34.96
CA LYS A 12 47.81 -15.68 -33.67
C LYS A 12 48.86 -15.69 -32.57
N THR A 13 50.08 -16.14 -32.87
CA THR A 13 51.20 -16.18 -31.91
C THR A 13 51.61 -14.77 -31.47
N VAL A 14 51.64 -13.81 -32.40
CA VAL A 14 51.93 -12.39 -32.08
C VAL A 14 50.79 -11.77 -31.26
N PHE A 15 49.53 -12.07 -31.57
CA PHE A 15 48.39 -11.56 -30.81
C PHE A 15 48.34 -12.12 -29.38
N TYR A 16 48.57 -13.42 -29.19
CA TYR A 16 48.67 -14.03 -27.86
C TYR A 16 49.92 -13.55 -27.10
N GLY A 17 51.04 -13.32 -27.79
CA GLY A 17 52.23 -12.70 -27.21
C GLY A 17 51.94 -11.29 -26.66
N LEU A 18 51.19 -10.47 -27.40
CA LEU A 18 50.79 -9.13 -26.96
C LEU A 18 49.86 -9.16 -25.75
N ILE A 19 48.92 -10.12 -25.68
CA ILE A 19 48.04 -10.30 -24.52
C ILE A 19 48.84 -10.71 -23.27
N VAL A 20 49.80 -11.64 -23.41
CA VAL A 20 50.66 -12.06 -22.31
C VAL A 20 51.53 -10.90 -21.83
N VAL A 21 52.11 -10.13 -22.74
CA VAL A 21 52.89 -8.93 -22.38
C VAL A 21 52.01 -7.88 -21.69
N TRP A 22 50.77 -7.69 -22.14
CA TRP A 22 49.81 -6.77 -21.50
C TRP A 22 49.44 -7.24 -20.08
N LEU A 23 49.13 -8.52 -19.88
CA LEU A 23 48.81 -9.08 -18.56
C LEU A 23 50.00 -9.04 -17.59
N VAL A 24 51.21 -9.27 -18.08
CA VAL A 24 52.45 -9.14 -17.29
C VAL A 24 52.71 -7.68 -16.94
N SER A 25 52.47 -6.75 -17.87
CA SER A 25 52.61 -5.31 -17.62
C SER A 25 51.60 -4.80 -16.60
N VAL A 26 50.34 -5.28 -16.64
CA VAL A 26 49.31 -4.95 -15.65
C VAL A 26 49.64 -5.56 -14.29
N ASN A 27 50.14 -6.80 -14.23
CA ASN A 27 50.55 -7.41 -12.96
C ASN A 27 51.81 -6.75 -12.37
N LEU A 28 52.78 -6.36 -13.20
CA LEU A 28 53.93 -5.57 -12.76
C LEU A 28 53.52 -4.16 -12.34
N TRP A 29 52.53 -3.56 -12.98
CA TRP A 29 51.95 -2.28 -12.55
C TRP A 29 51.25 -2.44 -11.20
N LEU A 30 50.43 -3.47 -10.99
CA LEU A 30 49.79 -3.76 -9.70
C LEU A 30 50.79 -4.13 -8.60
N TYR A 31 51.85 -4.88 -8.94
CA TYR A 31 52.92 -5.27 -8.00
C TYR A 31 53.86 -4.10 -7.67
N GLY A 32 54.09 -3.21 -8.63
CA GLY A 32 54.89 -1.99 -8.49
C GLY A 32 54.11 -0.79 -7.95
N TYR A 33 52.77 -0.86 -7.92
CA TYR A 33 51.90 0.14 -7.30
C TYR A 33 52.01 0.03 -5.78
N LYS A 34 53.16 0.45 -5.25
CA LYS A 34 53.23 0.93 -3.88
C LYS A 34 52.30 2.12 -3.80
N SER A 35 51.30 2.00 -2.93
CA SER A 35 50.53 3.14 -2.45
C SER A 35 51.53 4.26 -2.15
N VAL A 36 51.42 5.37 -2.88
CA VAL A 36 51.95 6.63 -2.36
C VAL A 36 51.22 6.83 -1.05
N GLY A 37 51.92 6.55 0.05
CA GLY A 37 51.49 6.96 1.36
C GLY A 37 51.45 8.48 1.31
N PHE A 38 50.27 9.03 1.05
CA PHE A 38 49.98 10.36 1.52
C PHE A 38 50.13 10.25 3.03
N ALA A 39 51.18 10.88 3.55
CA ALA A 39 51.23 11.21 4.97
C ALA A 39 49.88 11.88 5.26
N ALA A 40 49.07 11.22 6.08
CA ALA A 40 47.87 11.82 6.61
C ALA A 40 48.34 13.07 7.35
N SER A 41 48.13 14.25 6.74
CA SER A 41 48.01 15.44 7.56
C SER A 41 46.75 15.22 8.38
N GLU A 42 46.98 14.95 9.66
CA GLU A 42 45.99 15.07 10.70
C GLU A 42 45.34 16.47 10.61
N ALA A 43 44.05 16.52 10.95
CA ALA A 43 43.14 17.66 10.92
C ALA A 43 42.44 17.96 9.58
N SER A 44 41.11 18.03 9.67
CA SER A 44 40.26 18.68 8.67
C SER A 44 40.71 20.13 8.53
N ILE A 45 40.70 20.71 7.31
CA ILE A 45 40.98 22.15 7.13
C ILE A 45 40.01 23.07 7.89
N TYR A 46 38.93 22.51 8.44
CA TYR A 46 37.95 23.19 9.28
C TYR A 46 38.21 23.05 10.79
N ASP A 47 39.20 22.27 11.21
CA ASP A 47 39.57 22.11 12.63
C ASP A 47 40.43 23.27 13.16
N HIS A 48 40.97 24.13 12.28
CA HIS A 48 41.90 25.18 12.69
C HIS A 48 41.26 26.52 13.13
N GLU A 49 39.94 26.69 13.02
CA GLU A 49 39.26 27.91 13.50
C GLU A 49 38.37 27.72 14.74
N TYR A 50 38.15 26.48 15.19
CA TYR A 50 37.31 26.20 16.35
C TYR A 50 37.98 25.18 17.26
N GLY A 51 38.41 25.65 18.43
CA GLY A 51 39.05 24.95 19.56
C GLY A 51 39.25 23.44 19.47
N THR A 52 40.51 23.02 19.58
CA THR A 52 41.00 21.64 19.74
C THR A 52 40.07 20.72 20.55
N PRO A 53 39.67 19.55 20.00
CA PRO A 53 39.14 18.46 20.80
C PRO A 53 40.31 17.74 21.47
N THR A 54 40.42 17.87 22.79
CA THR A 54 41.21 16.93 23.61
C THR A 54 40.73 15.51 23.35
N THR A 55 41.70 14.62 23.12
CA THR A 55 41.57 13.17 23.05
C THR A 55 40.68 12.60 24.15
N ILE A 56 39.43 12.29 23.78
CA ILE A 56 38.59 11.35 24.50
C ILE A 56 38.18 10.29 23.48
N SER A 57 38.56 9.04 23.74
CA SER A 57 37.95 7.86 23.13
C SER A 57 36.50 7.72 23.60
N ALA A 58 35.65 8.65 23.19
CA ALA A 58 34.21 8.54 23.37
C ALA A 58 33.64 8.12 22.02
N GLN A 59 33.06 6.92 21.96
CA GLN A 59 31.91 6.73 21.09
C GLN A 59 30.98 7.93 21.31
N PRO A 60 30.35 8.50 20.27
CA PRO A 60 29.34 9.52 20.50
C PRO A 60 28.36 8.91 21.50
N SER A 61 28.28 9.50 22.70
CA SER A 61 27.29 9.14 23.69
C SER A 61 25.96 9.36 22.98
N SER A 62 25.38 8.27 22.47
CA SER A 62 24.06 8.26 21.87
C SER A 62 23.10 8.60 23.00
N VAL A 63 22.81 9.88 23.17
CA VAL A 63 21.67 10.32 23.97
C VAL A 63 20.46 9.83 23.19
N ASN A 64 19.99 8.64 23.53
CA ASN A 64 18.70 8.15 23.08
C ASN A 64 17.68 8.86 23.97
N VAL A 65 16.92 9.78 23.39
CA VAL A 65 15.93 10.58 24.11
C VAL A 65 14.79 9.65 24.52
N ASP A 66 14.69 9.35 25.80
CA ASP A 66 13.58 8.58 26.32
C ASP A 66 12.34 9.49 26.43
N VAL A 67 11.52 9.49 25.39
CA VAL A 67 10.32 10.33 25.26
C VAL A 67 9.34 10.04 26.41
N PHE A 68 9.31 8.80 26.90
CA PHE A 68 8.45 8.40 28.01
C PHE A 68 9.03 8.62 29.40
N HIS A 69 10.27 9.09 29.55
CA HIS A 69 10.82 9.46 30.86
C HIS A 69 11.21 10.94 30.92
N ASP A 70 11.31 11.62 29.78
CA ASP A 70 11.50 13.06 29.71
C ASP A 70 10.27 13.83 30.24
N THR A 71 10.46 14.55 31.34
CA THR A 71 9.36 15.27 32.01
C THR A 71 8.88 16.48 31.20
N THR A 72 9.77 17.11 30.44
CA THR A 72 9.43 18.26 29.59
C THR A 72 8.55 17.84 28.44
N ILE A 73 8.93 16.78 27.72
CA ILE A 73 8.16 16.23 26.61
C ILE A 73 6.78 15.77 27.09
N LYS A 74 6.71 15.06 28.23
CA LYS A 74 5.43 14.66 28.84
C LYS A 74 4.52 15.84 29.15
N ASN A 75 5.05 16.86 29.81
CA ASN A 75 4.27 18.02 30.22
C ASN A 75 3.73 18.76 28.99
N MET A 76 4.56 18.95 27.96
CA MET A 76 4.13 19.55 26.69
C MET A 76 3.06 18.70 26.01
N ALA A 77 3.30 17.39 25.85
CA ALA A 77 2.36 16.47 25.24
C ALA A 77 1.00 16.48 25.96
N GLN A 78 1.02 16.52 27.30
CA GLN A 78 -0.20 16.64 28.10
C GLN A 78 -0.89 17.99 27.93
N ALA A 79 -0.14 19.09 27.90
CA ALA A 79 -0.67 20.45 27.74
C ALA A 79 -1.39 20.62 26.40
N VAL A 80 -0.87 19.99 25.34
CA VAL A 80 -1.50 20.00 24.02
C VAL A 80 -2.52 18.88 23.79
N GLY A 81 -2.71 17.98 24.76
CA GLY A 81 -3.71 16.92 24.70
C GLY A 81 -3.32 15.72 23.82
N ILE A 82 -2.03 15.52 23.54
CA ILE A 82 -1.51 14.33 22.85
C ILE A 82 -1.68 13.12 23.78
N LYS A 83 -2.22 12.04 23.23
CA LYS A 83 -2.34 10.74 23.93
C LYS A 83 -1.79 9.64 23.04
N ASP A 84 -0.71 9.00 23.48
CA ASP A 84 -0.17 7.81 22.84
C ASP A 84 -0.50 6.58 23.69
N THR A 85 -1.32 5.69 23.14
CA THR A 85 -1.74 4.45 23.82
C THR A 85 -0.85 3.25 23.48
N ARG A 86 0.09 3.39 22.55
CA ARG A 86 0.93 2.27 22.07
C ARG A 86 2.02 1.92 23.09
N SER A 87 2.45 2.89 23.90
CA SER A 87 3.60 2.76 24.80
C SER A 87 4.88 2.35 24.06
N ILE A 88 5.08 2.89 22.85
CA ILE A 88 6.22 2.63 21.97
C ILE A 88 7.02 3.92 21.77
N ASP A 89 8.31 3.87 22.13
CA ASP A 89 9.24 4.96 21.90
C ASP A 89 10.01 4.66 20.61
N ALA A 90 9.40 5.03 19.49
CA ALA A 90 9.98 4.88 18.16
C ALA A 90 9.88 6.24 17.46
N HIS A 91 10.98 6.98 17.47
CA HIS A 91 11.09 8.29 16.87
C HIS A 91 12.36 8.38 16.02
N SER A 92 12.47 9.42 15.18
CA SER A 92 13.64 9.57 14.33
C SER A 92 14.89 9.92 15.14
N SER A 93 16.02 9.28 14.81
CA SER A 93 17.35 9.58 15.37
C SER A 93 17.84 11.01 15.09
N VAL A 94 17.17 11.72 14.17
CA VAL A 94 17.39 13.17 13.97
C VAL A 94 16.96 13.97 15.21
N TYR A 95 15.90 13.55 15.90
CA TYR A 95 15.45 14.22 17.11
C TYR A 95 16.45 14.04 18.25
N ASP A 96 17.01 12.84 18.42
CA ASP A 96 18.05 12.56 19.44
C ASP A 96 19.19 13.58 19.36
N SER A 97 19.75 13.73 18.16
CA SER A 97 20.85 14.67 17.91
C SER A 97 20.44 16.13 18.06
N LEU A 98 19.19 16.47 17.78
CA LEU A 98 18.70 17.83 17.86
C LEU A 98 18.44 18.21 19.33
N LEU A 99 17.87 17.30 20.11
CA LEU A 99 17.56 17.48 21.53
C LEU A 99 18.78 17.30 22.45
N ALA A 100 19.83 16.64 21.97
CA ALA A 100 21.14 16.65 22.64
C ALA A 100 21.80 18.03 22.65
N LYS A 101 21.37 18.95 21.78
CA LYS A 101 21.98 20.28 21.57
C LYS A 101 21.08 21.44 21.98
N HIS A 102 19.77 21.27 21.80
CA HIS A 102 18.77 22.32 22.00
C HIS A 102 17.63 21.80 22.87
N GLN A 103 17.11 22.63 23.77
CA GLN A 103 15.91 22.27 24.50
C GLN A 103 14.70 22.32 23.56
N LEU A 104 13.78 21.36 23.69
CA LEU A 104 12.57 21.32 22.88
C LEU A 104 11.73 22.60 23.03
N SER A 105 11.64 23.15 24.25
CA SER A 105 10.95 24.42 24.52
C SER A 105 11.49 25.57 23.69
N ASP A 106 12.81 25.65 23.56
CA ASP A 106 13.49 26.75 22.87
C ASP A 106 13.22 26.67 21.36
N ILE A 107 13.22 25.46 20.81
CA ILE A 107 12.88 25.20 19.40
C ILE A 107 11.43 25.59 19.12
N LEU A 108 10.48 25.11 19.94
CA LEU A 108 9.06 25.35 19.71
C LEU A 108 8.64 26.81 19.92
N THR A 109 9.34 27.54 20.79
CA THR A 109 9.02 28.94 21.12
C THR A 109 9.65 29.93 20.14
N ASN A 110 10.87 29.65 19.67
CA ASN A 110 11.65 30.61 18.90
C ASN A 110 11.66 30.37 17.39
N LEU A 111 11.24 29.18 16.93
CA LEU A 111 11.24 28.85 15.52
C LEU A 111 9.82 28.64 15.01
N ASP A 112 9.50 29.26 13.88
CA ASP A 112 8.25 29.01 13.20
C ASP A 112 8.20 27.60 12.58
N PHE A 113 7.06 27.24 11.97
CA PHE A 113 6.91 25.92 11.34
C PHE A 113 7.95 25.66 10.24
N THR A 114 8.24 26.65 9.40
CA THR A 114 9.22 26.52 8.30
C THR A 114 10.63 26.40 8.82
N GLU A 115 10.98 27.18 9.83
CA GLU A 115 12.29 27.16 10.47
C GLU A 115 12.56 25.81 11.14
N ARG A 116 11.53 25.20 11.77
CA ARG A 116 11.62 23.84 12.32
C ARG A 116 11.78 22.78 11.23
N CYS A 117 11.09 22.93 10.10
CA CYS A 117 11.31 22.07 8.93
C CYS A 117 12.76 22.15 8.44
N ASP A 118 13.27 23.36 8.23
CA ASP A 118 14.65 23.59 7.77
C ASP A 118 15.67 23.07 8.79
N LEU A 119 15.42 23.23 10.10
CA LEU A 119 16.28 22.74 11.18
C LEU A 119 16.41 21.21 11.19
N TYR A 120 15.30 20.48 10.98
CA TYR A 120 15.31 19.02 10.93
C TYR A 120 16.21 18.51 9.81
N PHE A 121 16.04 19.02 8.59
CA PHE A 121 16.85 18.57 7.46
C PHE A 121 18.30 19.03 7.57
N LYS A 122 18.58 20.23 8.13
CA LYS A 122 19.96 20.65 8.45
C LYS A 122 20.65 19.67 9.40
N ASN A 123 19.97 19.21 10.45
CA ASN A 123 20.52 18.21 11.37
C ASN A 123 20.73 16.85 10.68
N LEU A 124 19.77 16.39 9.88
CA LEU A 124 19.92 15.16 9.09
C LEU A 124 21.16 15.19 8.18
N PHE A 125 21.39 16.32 7.50
CA PHE A 125 22.61 16.51 6.72
C PHE A 125 23.89 16.63 7.57
N GLY A 126 23.79 17.27 8.74
CA GLY A 126 24.89 17.38 9.69
C GLY A 126 25.37 16.01 10.17
N GLN A 127 24.43 15.07 10.39
CA GLN A 127 24.73 13.68 10.75
C GLN A 127 25.32 12.89 9.59
N ASN A 128 24.72 12.99 8.39
CA ASN A 128 25.16 12.24 7.22
C ASN A 128 24.98 13.05 5.93
N ARG A 129 26.05 13.66 5.41
CA ARG A 129 26.01 14.47 4.17
C ARG A 129 25.50 13.70 2.94
N ASN A 130 25.63 12.38 2.94
CA ASN A 130 25.24 11.48 1.85
C ASN A 130 23.90 10.78 2.12
N TRP A 131 23.09 11.26 3.05
CA TRP A 131 21.79 10.65 3.35
C TRP A 131 20.86 10.67 2.13
N PHE A 132 20.08 9.59 2.01
CA PHE A 132 18.89 9.48 1.16
C PHE A 132 18.06 8.29 1.65
N VAL A 133 16.76 8.32 1.35
CA VAL A 133 15.88 7.16 1.51
C VAL A 133 16.16 6.23 0.35
N ASN A 134 16.65 5.02 0.62
CA ASN A 134 17.10 4.08 -0.40
C ASN A 134 15.99 3.06 -0.75
N PRO A 135 15.33 3.15 -1.92
CA PRO A 135 14.29 2.19 -2.34
C PRO A 135 14.84 0.79 -2.67
N SER A 136 16.16 0.67 -2.84
CA SER A 136 16.82 -0.58 -3.22
C SER A 136 17.48 -1.28 -2.05
N GLU A 137 17.35 -0.76 -0.83
CA GLU A 137 17.86 -1.44 0.35
C GLU A 137 17.01 -2.66 0.70
N ASP A 138 17.66 -3.79 0.94
CA ASP A 138 16.99 -5.08 1.12
C ASP A 138 16.24 -5.20 2.46
N LEU A 139 16.76 -4.56 3.52
CA LEU A 139 16.18 -4.54 4.87
C LEU A 139 15.59 -5.91 5.29
N PRO A 140 16.41 -6.98 5.34
CA PRO A 140 15.93 -8.34 5.46
C PRO A 140 15.20 -8.59 6.77
N LEU A 141 14.13 -9.38 6.72
CA LEU A 141 13.39 -9.84 7.87
C LEU A 141 13.68 -11.31 8.15
N ASP A 142 14.57 -11.56 9.11
CA ASP A 142 14.86 -12.90 9.59
C ASP A 142 13.89 -13.28 10.73
N HIS A 143 13.63 -14.58 10.92
CA HIS A 143 12.90 -15.11 12.09
C HIS A 143 11.59 -14.37 12.44
N ARG A 144 10.79 -14.05 11.42
CA ARG A 144 9.53 -13.29 11.56
C ARG A 144 8.59 -13.85 12.64
N HIS A 145 8.58 -15.17 12.82
CA HIS A 145 7.67 -15.84 13.75
C HIS A 145 8.30 -16.09 15.13
N GLU A 146 9.60 -15.82 15.30
CA GLU A 146 10.39 -16.24 16.46
C GLU A 146 11.05 -15.05 17.18
N PHE A 147 10.28 -13.99 17.46
CA PHE A 147 10.79 -12.83 18.18
C PHE A 147 11.10 -13.11 19.66
N ASP A 148 10.41 -14.08 20.29
CA ASP A 148 10.72 -14.50 21.66
C ASP A 148 11.86 -15.52 21.71
N TYR A 149 12.64 -15.48 22.79
CA TYR A 149 13.85 -16.28 22.93
C TYR A 149 13.58 -17.79 22.88
N GLU A 150 12.46 -18.28 23.42
CA GLU A 150 12.18 -19.71 23.47
C GLU A 150 11.74 -20.25 22.10
N SER A 151 10.89 -19.54 21.37
CA SER A 151 10.55 -19.88 19.98
C SER A 151 11.78 -19.81 19.08
N PHE A 152 12.61 -18.77 19.24
CA PHE A 152 13.87 -18.64 18.50
C PHE A 152 14.78 -19.82 18.77
N LYS A 153 15.02 -20.10 20.06
CA LYS A 153 15.83 -21.23 20.51
C LYS A 153 15.31 -22.52 19.91
N HIS A 154 14.00 -22.79 19.95
CA HIS A 154 13.42 -24.00 19.39
C HIS A 154 13.74 -24.15 17.89
N ASN A 155 13.61 -23.08 17.12
CA ASN A 155 13.88 -23.09 15.68
C ASN A 155 15.38 -23.30 15.37
N VAL A 156 16.29 -22.61 16.07
CA VAL A 156 17.72 -22.66 15.74
C VAL A 156 18.51 -23.75 16.47
N TYR A 157 17.91 -24.46 17.44
CA TYR A 157 18.66 -25.32 18.38
C TYR A 157 19.49 -26.39 17.67
N ASP A 158 18.90 -27.07 16.70
CA ASP A 158 19.57 -28.17 15.99
C ASP A 158 20.72 -27.64 15.11
N GLY A 159 20.53 -26.49 14.44
CA GLY A 159 21.64 -25.81 13.75
C GLY A 159 22.75 -25.36 14.70
N MET A 160 22.43 -24.99 15.95
CA MET A 160 23.45 -24.66 16.95
C MET A 160 24.20 -25.89 17.48
N LYS A 161 23.56 -27.07 17.50
CA LYS A 161 24.24 -28.34 17.79
C LYS A 161 25.27 -28.68 16.72
N GLU A 162 24.91 -28.49 15.45
CA GLU A 162 25.81 -28.65 14.30
C GLU A 162 27.02 -27.73 14.41
N LYS A 163 26.77 -26.43 14.60
CA LYS A 163 27.81 -25.40 14.78
C LYS A 163 28.76 -25.72 15.95
N TYR A 164 28.23 -26.25 17.05
CA TYR A 164 29.04 -26.69 18.20
C TYR A 164 29.91 -27.93 17.87
N ALA A 165 29.34 -28.93 17.20
CA ALA A 165 30.06 -30.15 16.82
C ALA A 165 31.21 -29.83 15.84
N GLU A 166 30.94 -28.99 14.83
CA GLU A 166 31.94 -28.49 13.90
C GLU A 166 33.09 -27.76 14.61
N GLY A 167 32.76 -26.81 15.50
CA GLY A 167 33.74 -26.08 16.30
C GLY A 167 34.55 -26.97 17.26
N SER A 168 34.01 -28.16 17.58
CA SER A 168 34.68 -29.17 18.41
C SER A 168 35.39 -30.25 17.58
N HIS A 169 35.40 -30.13 16.25
CA HIS A 169 35.93 -31.13 15.31
C HIS A 169 35.35 -32.54 15.50
N LYS A 170 34.05 -32.63 15.83
CA LYS A 170 33.30 -33.87 16.01
C LYS A 170 32.12 -33.94 15.04
N LYS A 171 31.63 -35.15 14.76
CA LYS A 171 30.31 -35.29 14.12
C LYS A 171 29.22 -35.00 15.16
N VAL A 172 28.06 -34.54 14.70
CA VAL A 172 26.90 -34.24 15.55
C VAL A 172 26.54 -35.43 16.43
N ASP A 173 26.49 -36.63 15.85
CA ASP A 173 26.15 -37.87 16.57
C ASP A 173 27.20 -38.30 17.61
N ASP A 174 28.43 -37.76 17.53
CA ASP A 174 29.53 -38.09 18.44
C ASP A 174 29.57 -37.16 19.68
N VAL A 175 28.61 -36.23 19.80
CA VAL A 175 28.52 -35.26 20.90
C VAL A 175 27.40 -35.64 21.86
N ASP A 176 27.71 -35.80 23.15
CA ASP A 176 26.70 -35.97 24.20
C ASP A 176 26.09 -34.61 24.59
N TYR A 177 24.99 -34.25 23.95
CA TYR A 177 24.25 -33.01 24.24
C TYR A 177 23.49 -33.04 25.58
N ASN A 178 23.45 -34.18 26.28
CA ASN A 178 22.91 -34.26 27.65
C ASN A 178 23.96 -33.94 28.71
N ASP A 179 25.26 -33.90 28.34
CA ASP A 179 26.30 -33.42 29.23
C ASP A 179 26.05 -31.94 29.58
N LYS A 180 26.10 -31.64 30.89
CA LYS A 180 25.77 -30.29 31.40
C LYS A 180 26.67 -29.18 30.84
N LYS A 181 27.95 -29.48 30.54
CA LYS A 181 28.87 -28.48 29.97
C LYS A 181 28.59 -28.26 28.50
N VAL A 182 28.34 -29.34 27.74
CA VAL A 182 27.94 -29.28 26.33
C VAL A 182 26.63 -28.52 26.16
N ALA A 183 25.58 -28.89 26.92
CA ALA A 183 24.28 -28.23 26.88
C ALA A 183 24.41 -26.71 27.17
N LYS A 184 25.20 -26.33 28.19
CA LYS A 184 25.44 -24.92 28.52
C LYS A 184 26.20 -24.17 27.42
N ALA A 185 27.13 -24.85 26.73
CA ALA A 185 27.87 -24.25 25.62
C ALA A 185 26.95 -24.01 24.40
N VAL A 186 26.11 -24.99 24.04
CA VAL A 186 25.11 -24.82 22.97
C VAL A 186 24.11 -23.73 23.33
N GLU A 187 23.62 -23.68 24.57
CA GLU A 187 22.72 -22.60 25.02
C GLU A 187 23.39 -21.22 24.94
N SER A 188 24.69 -21.13 25.20
CA SER A 188 25.45 -19.88 25.06
C SER A 188 25.56 -19.44 23.59
N LEU A 189 25.72 -20.39 22.66
CA LEU A 189 25.67 -20.09 21.21
C LEU A 189 24.30 -19.57 20.80
N VAL A 190 23.22 -20.21 21.27
CA VAL A 190 21.84 -19.75 21.01
C VAL A 190 21.63 -18.32 21.54
N LYS A 191 22.09 -18.01 22.75
CA LYS A 191 22.00 -16.64 23.32
C LYS A 191 22.76 -15.62 22.50
N ALA A 192 23.95 -15.97 22.02
CA ALA A 192 24.75 -15.10 21.17
C ALA A 192 24.05 -14.84 19.82
N GLU A 193 23.52 -15.89 19.18
CA GLU A 193 22.79 -15.78 17.92
C GLU A 193 21.51 -14.96 18.08
N TYR A 194 20.74 -15.19 19.16
CA TYR A 194 19.54 -14.41 19.46
C TYR A 194 19.85 -12.93 19.65
N LYS A 195 20.93 -12.60 20.38
CA LYS A 195 21.36 -11.21 20.54
C LYS A 195 21.70 -10.57 19.20
N GLN A 196 22.45 -11.27 18.34
CA GLN A 196 22.81 -10.77 17.01
C GLN A 196 21.56 -10.54 16.14
N PHE A 197 20.63 -11.49 16.15
CA PHE A 197 19.33 -11.36 15.49
C PHE A 197 18.56 -10.14 16.01
N TRP A 198 18.46 -9.99 17.33
CA TRP A 198 17.73 -8.90 17.97
C TRP A 198 18.31 -7.53 17.63
N ASP A 199 19.63 -7.37 17.77
CA ASP A 199 20.35 -6.12 17.48
C ASP A 199 20.19 -5.74 16.00
N LYS A 200 20.29 -6.72 15.09
CA LYS A 200 20.06 -6.51 13.65
C LYS A 200 18.63 -6.06 13.36
N THR A 201 17.64 -6.77 13.90
CA THR A 201 16.22 -6.47 13.68
C THR A 201 15.84 -5.10 14.21
N MET A 202 16.26 -4.75 15.43
CA MET A 202 15.99 -3.42 16.00
C MET A 202 16.68 -2.31 15.22
N GLY A 203 17.89 -2.53 14.72
CA GLY A 203 18.57 -1.57 13.82
C GLY A 203 17.82 -1.35 12.50
N ILE A 204 17.29 -2.42 11.90
CA ILE A 204 16.47 -2.33 10.68
C ILE A 204 15.17 -1.59 10.94
N GLU A 205 14.48 -1.89 12.04
CA GLU A 205 13.24 -1.19 12.41
C GLU A 205 13.48 0.28 12.71
N GLN A 206 14.54 0.65 13.44
CA GLN A 206 14.90 2.06 13.67
C GLN A 206 15.19 2.80 12.36
N LYS A 207 15.89 2.15 11.43
CA LYS A 207 16.15 2.73 10.11
C LYS A 207 14.85 2.95 9.31
N MET A 208 13.89 2.04 9.41
CA MET A 208 12.55 2.20 8.84
C MET A 208 11.80 3.38 9.46
N VAL A 209 11.88 3.54 10.78
CA VAL A 209 11.34 4.70 11.50
C VAL A 209 11.96 5.99 10.97
N ASP A 210 13.28 6.04 10.81
CA ASP A 210 13.98 7.20 10.23
C ASP A 210 13.52 7.52 8.81
N TYR A 211 13.51 6.53 7.91
CA TYR A 211 13.10 6.72 6.52
C TYR A 211 11.68 7.27 6.39
N LEU A 212 10.74 6.70 7.15
CA LEU A 212 9.34 7.14 7.13
C LEU A 212 9.14 8.48 7.85
N SER A 213 9.96 8.81 8.85
CA SER A 213 9.99 10.13 9.49
C SER A 213 10.44 11.20 8.50
N HIS A 214 11.57 10.98 7.81
CA HIS A 214 12.07 11.92 6.80
C HIS A 214 11.02 12.16 5.72
N LEU A 215 10.34 11.10 5.29
CA LEU A 215 9.29 11.16 4.28
C LEU A 215 8.07 11.99 4.73
N ARG A 216 7.46 11.66 5.87
CA ARG A 216 6.24 12.36 6.34
C ARG A 216 6.52 13.82 6.69
N ILE A 217 7.67 14.10 7.30
CA ILE A 217 8.10 15.46 7.63
C ILE A 217 8.36 16.24 6.34
N PHE A 218 9.12 15.68 5.38
CA PHE A 218 9.36 16.33 4.09
C PHE A 218 8.05 16.68 3.37
N ASN A 219 7.12 15.72 3.34
CA ASN A 219 5.83 15.88 2.67
C ASN A 219 4.98 16.98 3.29
N LYS A 220 4.87 17.01 4.63
CA LYS A 220 4.18 18.07 5.36
C LYS A 220 4.86 19.43 5.17
N CYS A 221 6.19 19.48 5.21
CA CYS A 221 6.97 20.72 5.14
C CYS A 221 7.02 21.36 3.75
N TYR A 222 7.08 20.55 2.68
CA TYR A 222 7.45 21.05 1.35
C TYR A 222 6.52 20.62 0.21
N ILE A 223 5.62 19.65 0.42
CA ILE A 223 4.71 19.16 -0.63
C ILE A 223 3.27 19.63 -0.41
N THR A 224 2.77 19.61 0.82
CA THR A 224 1.36 19.93 1.16
C THR A 224 1.18 21.17 2.04
N ASN A 225 2.26 21.93 2.23
CA ASN A 225 2.26 23.18 3.00
C ASN A 225 1.41 24.30 2.39
N ASP A 226 0.95 24.12 1.15
CA ASP A 226 0.10 25.05 0.42
C ASP A 226 -1.40 24.84 0.68
N ASN A 227 -1.78 23.70 1.26
CA ASN A 227 -3.17 23.38 1.57
C ASN A 227 -3.57 23.97 2.93
N LYS A 228 -4.50 24.92 2.93
CA LYS A 228 -4.92 25.64 4.14
C LYS A 228 -5.56 24.72 5.17
N TYR A 229 -6.37 23.74 4.78
CA TYR A 229 -6.98 22.80 5.73
C TYR A 229 -5.93 21.98 6.48
N ILE A 230 -4.88 21.54 5.77
CA ILE A 230 -3.76 20.78 6.35
C ILE A 230 -2.95 21.65 7.32
N MET A 231 -2.81 22.95 7.04
CA MET A 231 -2.03 23.90 7.85
C MET A 231 -2.81 24.52 9.02
N ASP A 232 -4.12 24.78 8.86
CA ASP A 232 -5.00 25.30 9.93
C ASP A 232 -5.17 24.29 11.08
N LYS A 233 -5.09 22.99 10.78
CA LYS A 233 -5.03 21.92 11.80
C LYS A 233 -3.74 22.04 12.64
N ALA A 234 -2.63 22.43 12.03
CA ALA A 234 -1.32 22.57 12.65
C ALA A 234 -1.15 23.80 13.53
N ASN A 235 -1.67 24.94 13.10
CA ASN A 235 -1.44 26.21 13.79
C ASN A 235 -2.20 26.37 15.12
N LYS A 236 -3.23 25.54 15.39
CA LYS A 236 -4.02 25.59 16.62
C LYS A 236 -3.28 25.11 17.88
N LEU A 237 -2.19 24.35 17.72
CA LEU A 237 -1.38 23.81 18.81
C LEU A 237 -0.38 24.83 19.38
N LEU A 238 0.24 25.64 18.52
CA LEU A 238 1.32 26.56 18.87
C LEU A 238 0.83 27.80 19.65
N THR A 239 -0.42 28.20 19.44
CA THR A 239 -0.97 29.44 20.04
C THR A 239 -1.28 29.32 21.53
N LYS A 240 -1.30 28.10 22.09
CA LYS A 240 -1.71 27.88 23.50
C LYS A 240 -0.60 28.06 24.54
N GLU A 241 0.68 28.01 24.18
CA GLU A 241 1.79 28.14 25.14
C GLU A 241 2.81 29.26 24.83
N ALA A 242 2.74 29.88 23.65
CA ALA A 242 3.66 30.96 23.25
C ALA A 242 3.57 32.26 24.10
N THR A 243 2.71 32.31 25.13
CA THR A 243 2.48 33.51 25.96
C THR A 243 3.20 33.49 27.31
N LYS A 244 4.00 32.47 27.64
CA LYS A 244 4.65 32.33 28.96
C LYS A 244 6.06 31.74 28.98
N ILE A 245 6.98 32.14 28.10
CA ILE A 245 8.40 31.70 28.21
C ILE A 245 9.37 32.83 27.79
N ASP A 246 10.53 32.87 28.46
CA ASP A 246 11.65 33.80 28.25
C ASP A 246 12.24 33.69 26.82
N HIS A 247 12.38 34.82 26.14
CA HIS A 247 12.82 34.92 24.75
C HIS A 247 14.35 34.87 24.64
N SER A 248 14.98 33.74 24.98
CA SER A 248 16.35 33.50 24.55
C SER A 248 16.37 33.28 23.03
N LYS A 249 17.21 33.99 22.28
CA LYS A 249 17.29 33.81 20.82
C LYS A 249 17.83 32.41 20.51
N PHE A 250 17.12 31.63 19.68
CA PHE A 250 17.63 30.37 19.15
C PHE A 250 18.98 30.60 18.45
N GLN A 251 20.01 29.84 18.85
CA GLN A 251 21.34 29.92 18.25
C GLN A 251 21.68 28.60 17.59
N ALA A 252 21.66 28.59 16.25
CA ALA A 252 22.10 27.44 15.49
C ALA A 252 23.56 27.08 15.80
N ASP A 253 23.84 25.79 15.93
CA ASP A 253 25.18 25.26 16.13
C ASP A 253 26.07 25.42 14.87
N SER A 254 27.35 25.05 14.96
CA SER A 254 28.27 25.15 13.82
C SER A 254 27.89 24.25 12.64
N ALA A 255 27.41 23.03 12.89
CA ALA A 255 26.97 22.08 11.87
C ALA A 255 25.67 22.53 11.17
N GLU A 256 24.72 23.09 11.92
CA GLU A 256 23.46 23.65 11.44
C GLU A 256 23.68 24.91 10.58
N LYS A 257 24.78 25.63 10.81
CA LYS A 257 25.22 26.76 9.99
C LYS A 257 25.95 26.36 8.70
N LEU A 258 26.48 25.14 8.61
CA LEU A 258 27.17 24.66 7.39
C LEU A 258 26.26 24.62 6.17
N ILE A 259 24.95 24.52 6.39
CA ILE A 259 23.94 24.37 5.36
C ILE A 259 22.99 25.57 5.43
N ASN A 260 23.01 26.38 4.38
CA ASN A 260 22.21 27.59 4.29
C ASN A 260 21.46 27.66 2.95
N HIS A 261 20.74 28.75 2.73
CA HIS A 261 19.95 28.96 1.51
C HIS A 261 20.75 28.92 0.19
N LYS A 262 22.08 29.09 0.24
CA LYS A 262 22.95 28.94 -0.93
C LYS A 262 23.38 27.50 -1.16
N SER A 263 23.19 26.62 -0.17
CA SER A 263 23.58 25.21 -0.23
C SER A 263 22.63 24.37 -1.09
N PHE A 264 21.41 24.85 -1.36
CA PHE A 264 20.44 24.17 -2.24
C PHE A 264 19.95 25.12 -3.32
N GLY A 265 20.11 24.74 -4.59
CA GLY A 265 19.64 25.57 -5.71
C GLY A 265 18.12 25.58 -5.90
N SER A 266 17.43 24.54 -5.40
CA SER A 266 15.97 24.41 -5.39
C SER A 266 15.52 23.23 -4.53
N CYS A 267 14.20 23.08 -4.29
CA CYS A 267 13.66 21.90 -3.61
C CYS A 267 14.05 20.56 -4.26
N SER A 268 14.31 20.51 -5.57
CA SER A 268 14.56 19.24 -6.28
C SER A 268 15.76 18.48 -5.71
N GLU A 269 16.77 19.17 -5.19
CA GLU A 269 17.94 18.54 -4.59
C GLU A 269 17.58 17.77 -3.32
N LEU A 270 16.74 18.35 -2.46
CA LEU A 270 16.22 17.70 -1.26
C LEU A 270 15.20 16.61 -1.61
N GLU A 271 14.27 16.91 -2.50
CA GLU A 271 13.24 15.96 -2.97
C GLU A 271 13.88 14.72 -3.60
N SER A 272 14.99 14.86 -4.33
CA SER A 272 15.70 13.75 -4.96
C SER A 272 16.38 12.80 -3.96
N ARG A 273 16.53 13.20 -2.69
CA ARG A 273 17.04 12.35 -1.61
C ARG A 273 15.93 11.57 -0.93
N ILE A 274 14.70 12.09 -0.94
CA ILE A 274 13.51 11.40 -0.43
C ILE A 274 12.96 10.45 -1.50
N TYR A 275 12.80 10.93 -2.72
CA TYR A 275 12.23 10.21 -3.85
C TYR A 275 13.32 9.87 -4.87
N LYS A 276 14.28 9.03 -4.49
CA LYS A 276 15.36 8.63 -5.41
C LYS A 276 14.90 7.94 -6.69
N TRP A 277 13.70 7.37 -6.67
CA TRP A 277 13.12 6.61 -7.76
C TRP A 277 12.44 7.47 -8.84
N ILE A 278 12.23 8.78 -8.63
CA ILE A 278 11.64 9.65 -9.65
C ILE A 278 12.69 10.26 -10.58
N SER A 279 12.30 10.46 -11.83
CA SER A 279 13.12 11.15 -12.84
C SER A 279 12.91 12.67 -12.89
N PHE A 280 11.94 13.19 -12.13
CA PHE A 280 11.45 14.58 -12.22
C PHE A 280 10.83 14.95 -13.58
N SER A 281 10.40 13.95 -14.34
CA SER A 281 9.59 14.12 -15.55
C SER A 281 8.15 13.68 -15.30
N TYR A 282 7.20 14.29 -15.99
CA TYR A 282 5.82 13.84 -15.94
C TYR A 282 5.60 12.58 -16.79
N PRO A 283 4.54 11.79 -16.50
CA PRO A 283 4.03 10.77 -17.41
C PRO A 283 3.65 11.35 -18.78
N ILE A 284 3.56 10.46 -19.77
CA ILE A 284 2.94 10.77 -21.07
C ILE A 284 1.45 10.47 -20.97
N TYR A 285 0.60 11.46 -21.28
CA TYR A 285 -0.85 11.31 -21.33
C TYR A 285 -1.28 11.30 -22.79
N GLU A 286 -1.79 10.17 -23.25
CA GLU A 286 -2.28 9.96 -24.61
C GLU A 286 -3.80 9.83 -24.57
N ARG A 287 -4.50 10.72 -25.28
CA ARG A 287 -5.95 10.67 -25.42
C ARG A 287 -6.37 9.58 -26.39
N TRP A 288 -7.59 9.07 -26.30
CA TRP A 288 -8.15 8.13 -27.30
C TRP A 288 -8.09 8.61 -28.76
N THR A 289 -7.93 9.92 -28.99
CA THR A 289 -7.74 10.54 -30.32
C THR A 289 -6.31 10.42 -30.86
N GLY A 290 -5.33 10.06 -30.02
CA GLY A 290 -3.90 10.10 -30.31
C GLY A 290 -3.20 11.39 -29.90
N ASP A 291 -3.91 12.36 -29.31
CA ASP A 291 -3.30 13.59 -28.80
C ASP A 291 -2.41 13.30 -27.59
N ILE A 292 -1.18 13.83 -27.58
CA ILE A 292 -0.17 13.57 -26.55
C ILE A 292 0.10 14.82 -25.72
N PHE A 293 0.14 14.64 -24.39
CA PHE A 293 0.48 15.68 -23.42
C PHE A 293 1.62 15.21 -22.51
N LEU A 294 2.59 16.10 -22.28
CA LEU A 294 3.77 15.85 -21.44
C LEU A 294 3.64 16.45 -20.04
N THR A 295 2.43 16.86 -19.66
CA THR A 295 2.05 17.33 -18.33
C THR A 295 0.61 16.89 -18.06
N PRO A 296 0.18 16.78 -16.78
CA PRO A 296 -1.22 16.47 -16.47
C PRO A 296 -2.18 17.38 -17.25
N PRO A 297 -3.09 16.82 -18.09
CA PRO A 297 -4.04 17.60 -18.86
C PRO A 297 -5.12 18.23 -17.97
N ASN A 298 -5.63 19.40 -18.39
CA ASN A 298 -6.82 19.99 -17.79
C ASN A 298 -8.06 19.31 -18.37
N MET A 299 -8.72 18.46 -17.59
CA MET A 299 -9.86 17.67 -18.05
C MET A 299 -11.05 18.52 -18.47
N ARG A 300 -11.16 19.79 -18.03
CA ARG A 300 -12.23 20.71 -18.43
C ARG A 300 -12.26 20.98 -19.93
N ASP A 301 -11.12 20.82 -20.60
CA ASP A 301 -11.01 21.03 -22.04
C ASP A 301 -11.62 19.86 -22.83
N PHE A 302 -11.83 18.69 -22.19
CA PHE A 302 -12.23 17.44 -22.85
C PHE A 302 -13.55 16.87 -22.33
N VAL A 303 -13.92 17.15 -21.08
CA VAL A 303 -15.11 16.62 -20.41
C VAL A 303 -16.11 17.76 -20.15
N LYS A 304 -17.35 17.58 -20.60
CA LYS A 304 -18.40 18.62 -20.54
C LYS A 304 -19.36 18.49 -19.34
N TYR A 305 -19.18 17.46 -18.53
CA TYR A 305 -20.06 17.13 -17.41
C TYR A 305 -19.64 17.89 -16.14
N PRO A 306 -20.43 18.87 -15.64
CA PRO A 306 -20.03 19.73 -14.53
C PRO A 306 -19.77 18.97 -13.21
N GLU A 307 -20.45 17.85 -12.99
CA GLU A 307 -20.28 16.99 -11.81
C GLU A 307 -18.86 16.42 -11.68
N VAL A 308 -18.12 16.32 -12.79
CA VAL A 308 -16.71 15.90 -12.82
C VAL A 308 -15.80 16.94 -12.17
N PHE A 309 -16.19 18.22 -12.16
CA PHE A 309 -15.36 19.32 -11.66
C PHE A 309 -15.88 19.97 -10.40
N LYS A 310 -17.03 19.54 -9.89
CA LYS A 310 -17.57 20.00 -8.62
C LYS A 310 -16.82 19.28 -7.49
N PRO A 311 -15.94 19.95 -6.73
CA PRO A 311 -15.20 19.29 -5.66
C PRO A 311 -16.20 18.66 -4.68
N THR A 312 -15.91 17.45 -4.22
CA THR A 312 -16.77 16.79 -3.23
C THR A 312 -16.89 17.64 -1.97
N THR A 313 -15.80 18.31 -1.57
CA THR A 313 -15.77 19.18 -0.39
C THR A 313 -14.89 20.42 -0.64
N PRO A 314 -15.48 21.58 -0.99
CA PRO A 314 -14.72 22.77 -1.39
C PRO A 314 -13.69 23.28 -0.38
N LYS A 315 -13.95 23.11 0.93
CA LYS A 315 -13.02 23.55 2.01
C LYS A 315 -11.64 22.91 1.93
N PHE A 316 -11.51 21.75 1.28
CA PHE A 316 -10.22 21.06 1.13
C PHE A 316 -9.34 21.66 0.04
N ASN A 317 -9.89 22.54 -0.80
CA ASN A 317 -9.20 23.12 -1.95
C ASN A 317 -8.76 24.57 -1.71
N GLU A 318 -8.95 25.08 -0.48
CA GLU A 318 -8.44 26.38 -0.09
C GLU A 318 -6.91 26.33 -0.01
N LEU A 319 -6.26 27.24 -0.75
CA LEU A 319 -4.83 27.49 -0.62
C LEU A 319 -4.57 28.43 0.55
N THR A 320 -3.44 28.26 1.23
CA THR A 320 -2.97 29.23 2.21
C THR A 320 -2.43 30.48 1.50
N ASP A 321 -2.71 31.67 2.07
CA ASP A 321 -2.11 32.93 1.61
C ASP A 321 -0.60 32.99 1.89
N ASP A 322 -0.12 32.14 2.81
CA ASP A 322 1.25 32.10 3.32
C ASP A 322 1.93 30.79 2.94
N VAL A 323 2.10 30.54 1.63
CA VAL A 323 2.86 29.38 1.14
C VAL A 323 4.30 29.55 1.64
N THR A 324 4.67 28.71 2.62
CA THR A 324 5.90 28.85 3.39
C THR A 324 7.14 28.90 2.50
N LYS A 325 7.82 30.06 2.55
CA LYS A 325 9.06 30.37 1.83
C LYS A 325 10.24 29.77 2.57
N SER A 326 10.54 28.49 2.30
CA SER A 326 11.72 27.83 2.88
C SER A 326 13.01 28.34 2.26
N THR A 327 13.90 28.79 3.14
CA THR A 327 15.25 29.21 2.75
C THR A 327 16.06 28.04 2.19
N LEU A 328 15.84 26.83 2.72
CA LEU A 328 16.47 25.59 2.27
C LEU A 328 16.06 25.18 0.85
N THR A 329 14.90 25.61 0.35
CA THR A 329 14.45 25.26 -1.01
C THR A 329 14.62 26.40 -2.02
N GLY A 330 15.27 27.48 -1.62
CA GLY A 330 15.37 28.71 -2.41
C GLY A 330 14.00 29.34 -2.70
N ASN A 331 13.02 29.12 -1.82
CA ASN A 331 11.63 29.56 -1.96
C ASN A 331 10.92 29.06 -3.24
N LYS A 332 11.32 27.89 -3.75
CA LYS A 332 10.72 27.28 -4.94
C LYS A 332 9.93 26.02 -4.58
N PRO A 333 8.75 25.80 -5.19
CA PRO A 333 7.97 24.60 -4.96
C PRO A 333 8.68 23.36 -5.52
N CYS A 334 8.49 22.24 -4.83
CA CYS A 334 8.99 20.93 -5.22
C CYS A 334 8.23 20.39 -6.44
N PHE A 335 8.79 19.39 -7.11
CA PHE A 335 8.15 18.74 -8.26
C PHE A 335 6.79 18.15 -7.89
N PHE A 336 6.69 17.42 -6.78
CA PHE A 336 5.42 16.83 -6.34
C PHE A 336 4.40 17.87 -5.87
N ASN A 337 4.83 19.00 -5.33
CA ASN A 337 3.92 20.12 -5.07
C ASN A 337 3.32 20.66 -6.38
N ASN A 338 4.18 20.91 -7.37
CA ASN A 338 3.74 21.36 -8.70
C ASN A 338 2.84 20.33 -9.40
N PHE A 339 3.14 19.04 -9.28
CA PHE A 339 2.32 17.97 -9.83
C PHE A 339 0.94 17.92 -9.16
N LYS A 340 0.89 17.91 -7.82
CA LYS A 340 -0.36 17.94 -7.04
C LYS A 340 -1.27 19.10 -7.47
N ASN A 341 -0.70 20.28 -7.67
CA ASN A 341 -1.46 21.48 -8.02
C ASN A 341 -1.94 21.53 -9.49
N LYS A 342 -1.56 20.55 -10.31
CA LYS A 342 -2.10 20.36 -11.68
C LYS A 342 -3.23 19.32 -11.73
N LEU A 343 -3.46 18.58 -10.65
CA LEU A 343 -4.53 17.60 -10.59
C LEU A 343 -5.89 18.31 -10.64
N ASN A 344 -6.85 17.75 -11.37
CA ASN A 344 -8.15 18.38 -11.54
C ASN A 344 -9.27 17.38 -11.81
N GLY A 345 -10.46 17.69 -11.31
CA GLY A 345 -11.67 16.90 -11.51
C GLY A 345 -11.64 15.51 -10.86
N LYS A 346 -12.68 14.72 -11.13
CA LYS A 346 -12.83 13.35 -10.64
C LYS A 346 -12.76 12.36 -11.79
N GLY A 347 -12.24 11.16 -11.55
CA GLY A 347 -12.21 10.15 -12.59
C GLY A 347 -11.92 8.74 -12.11
N ILE A 348 -12.10 7.80 -13.03
CA ILE A 348 -11.87 6.38 -12.82
C ILE A 348 -10.46 6.05 -13.30
N VAL A 349 -9.70 5.29 -12.51
CA VAL A 349 -8.34 4.91 -12.85
C VAL A 349 -8.23 3.39 -12.82
N LEU A 350 -7.55 2.87 -13.83
CA LEU A 350 -7.27 1.45 -14.00
C LEU A 350 -5.76 1.25 -14.08
N SER A 351 -5.28 0.13 -13.55
CA SER A 351 -3.92 -0.37 -13.80
C SER A 351 -3.99 -1.72 -14.47
N ILE A 352 -3.63 -1.77 -15.75
CA ILE A 352 -3.80 -2.98 -16.56
C ILE A 352 -2.53 -3.34 -17.34
N LYS A 353 -2.45 -4.61 -17.71
CA LYS A 353 -1.57 -5.15 -18.75
C LYS A 353 -2.42 -5.72 -19.86
N ASP A 354 -1.80 -6.11 -20.98
CA ASP A 354 -2.51 -6.68 -22.13
C ASP A 354 -3.43 -7.86 -21.76
N SER A 355 -3.06 -8.68 -20.77
CA SER A 355 -3.88 -9.82 -20.32
C SER A 355 -5.16 -9.43 -19.56
N HIS A 356 -5.38 -8.15 -19.24
CA HIS A 356 -6.58 -7.66 -18.56
C HIS A 356 -7.51 -6.87 -19.51
N VAL A 357 -7.18 -6.81 -20.80
CA VAL A 357 -7.90 -5.97 -21.78
C VAL A 357 -9.33 -6.43 -21.96
N ASP A 358 -9.57 -7.74 -21.99
CA ASP A 358 -10.92 -8.29 -22.17
C ASP A 358 -11.83 -7.94 -20.98
N ASP A 359 -11.33 -7.99 -19.75
CA ASP A 359 -12.08 -7.56 -18.57
C ASP A 359 -12.28 -6.04 -18.56
N THR A 360 -11.27 -5.28 -19.01
CA THR A 360 -11.40 -3.82 -19.19
C THR A 360 -12.48 -3.45 -20.21
N VAL A 361 -12.61 -4.21 -21.30
CA VAL A 361 -13.68 -4.02 -22.30
C VAL A 361 -15.06 -4.25 -21.67
N LYS A 362 -15.24 -5.34 -20.93
CA LYS A 362 -16.50 -5.65 -20.23
C LYS A 362 -16.83 -4.58 -19.20
N LEU A 363 -15.84 -4.12 -18.45
CA LEU A 363 -15.98 -3.03 -17.49
C LEU A 363 -16.38 -1.72 -18.17
N ILE A 364 -15.80 -1.38 -19.33
CA ILE A 364 -16.21 -0.19 -20.08
C ILE A 364 -17.67 -0.32 -20.52
N HIS A 365 -18.11 -1.47 -21.05
CA HIS A 365 -19.52 -1.67 -21.40
C HIS A 365 -20.45 -1.52 -20.19
N LEU A 366 -20.06 -2.08 -19.04
CA LEU A 366 -20.78 -1.90 -17.78
C LEU A 366 -20.84 -0.43 -17.37
N LEU A 367 -19.73 0.31 -17.41
CA LEU A 367 -19.70 1.75 -17.08
C LEU A 367 -20.63 2.56 -18.00
N ARG A 368 -20.74 2.18 -19.27
CA ARG A 368 -21.71 2.80 -20.20
C ARG A 368 -23.15 2.49 -19.77
N ALA A 369 -23.45 1.25 -19.40
CA ALA A 369 -24.77 0.85 -18.88
C ALA A 369 -25.08 1.45 -17.49
N LEU A 370 -24.05 1.83 -16.74
CA LEU A 370 -24.20 2.58 -15.49
C LEU A 370 -24.40 4.08 -15.71
N ASN A 371 -24.45 4.56 -16.96
CA ASN A 371 -24.51 5.97 -17.32
C ASN A 371 -23.32 6.78 -16.78
N ASN A 372 -22.10 6.24 -16.90
CA ASN A 372 -20.89 6.92 -16.43
C ASN A 372 -20.53 8.13 -17.31
N HIS A 373 -20.23 9.25 -16.65
CA HIS A 373 -19.74 10.50 -17.25
C HIS A 373 -18.30 10.84 -16.83
N TYR A 374 -17.74 10.11 -15.86
CA TYR A 374 -16.40 10.37 -15.36
C TYR A 374 -15.35 9.82 -16.34
N PRO A 375 -14.31 10.60 -16.69
CA PRO A 375 -13.24 10.14 -17.57
C PRO A 375 -12.48 8.96 -16.96
N ILE A 376 -11.91 8.12 -17.83
CA ILE A 376 -11.17 6.91 -17.47
C ILE A 376 -9.70 7.10 -17.86
N GLN A 377 -8.77 6.90 -16.93
CA GLN A 377 -7.33 6.84 -17.21
C GLN A 377 -6.79 5.44 -16.94
N ILE A 378 -6.19 4.85 -17.96
CA ILE A 378 -5.52 3.57 -17.90
C ILE A 378 -4.03 3.86 -17.71
N VAL A 379 -3.53 3.62 -16.50
CA VAL A 379 -2.15 3.93 -16.13
C VAL A 379 -1.32 2.64 -16.18
N PHE A 380 -0.21 2.70 -16.92
CA PHE A 380 0.70 1.57 -17.09
C PHE A 380 2.15 2.05 -17.09
N TYR A 381 3.03 1.15 -16.67
CA TYR A 381 4.45 1.44 -16.52
C TYR A 381 5.29 0.99 -17.74
N ASP A 382 5.05 -0.21 -18.28
CA ASP A 382 5.86 -0.76 -19.37
C ASP A 382 5.23 -0.39 -20.73
N SER A 383 4.33 -1.22 -21.23
CA SER A 383 3.59 -0.96 -22.45
C SER A 383 2.24 -1.68 -22.44
N ILE A 384 1.30 -1.08 -23.16
CA ILE A 384 0.06 -1.72 -23.63
C ILE A 384 0.14 -1.65 -25.15
N ASN A 385 -0.05 -2.77 -25.82
CA ASN A 385 0.11 -2.82 -27.27
C ASN A 385 -1.04 -2.10 -28.00
N ASP A 386 -0.81 -1.72 -29.25
CA ASP A 386 -1.77 -0.91 -30.02
C ASP A 386 -3.08 -1.66 -30.28
N GLU A 387 -3.06 -2.99 -30.46
CA GLU A 387 -4.28 -3.79 -30.61
C GLU A 387 -5.17 -3.69 -29.36
N SER A 388 -4.55 -3.76 -28.19
CA SER A 388 -5.21 -3.63 -26.90
C SER A 388 -5.80 -2.24 -26.69
N LYS A 389 -5.05 -1.18 -27.04
CA LYS A 389 -5.57 0.19 -27.04
C LYS A 389 -6.77 0.32 -27.99
N ILE A 390 -6.69 -0.24 -29.20
CA ILE A 390 -7.79 -0.23 -30.17
C ILE A 390 -9.04 -0.94 -29.63
N LYS A 391 -8.90 -2.09 -28.98
CA LYS A 391 -10.03 -2.81 -28.34
C LYS A 391 -10.72 -1.94 -27.29
N ILE A 392 -9.94 -1.32 -26.41
CA ILE A 392 -10.43 -0.42 -25.36
C ILE A 392 -11.15 0.81 -25.96
N VAL A 393 -10.52 1.47 -26.94
CA VAL A 393 -11.10 2.64 -27.61
C VAL A 393 -12.40 2.26 -28.33
N ASN A 394 -12.44 1.09 -28.97
CA ASN A 394 -13.65 0.59 -29.61
C ASN A 394 -14.80 0.39 -28.60
N ALA A 395 -14.53 -0.27 -27.47
CA ALA A 395 -15.51 -0.45 -26.39
C ALA A 395 -16.03 0.90 -25.85
N ALA A 396 -15.14 1.89 -25.73
CA ALA A 396 -15.48 3.21 -25.20
C ALA A 396 -16.22 4.13 -26.18
N ARG A 397 -15.95 4.01 -27.49
CA ARG A 397 -16.33 5.04 -28.49
C ARG A 397 -17.32 4.55 -29.55
N LYS A 398 -17.40 3.24 -29.83
CA LYS A 398 -18.38 2.71 -30.79
C LYS A 398 -19.81 2.96 -30.29
N LYS A 399 -20.75 2.98 -31.25
CA LYS A 399 -22.18 3.02 -30.94
C LYS A 399 -22.56 1.73 -30.21
N MET A 400 -23.40 1.85 -29.18
CA MET A 400 -23.90 0.74 -28.38
C MET A 400 -25.41 0.88 -28.33
N ILE A 401 -26.05 0.47 -29.42
CA ILE A 401 -27.49 0.67 -29.70
C ILE A 401 -28.32 -0.60 -29.47
N ASP A 402 -27.67 -1.75 -29.35
CA ASP A 402 -28.31 -3.01 -29.05
C ASP A 402 -28.14 -3.26 -27.55
N LEU A 403 -29.26 -3.44 -26.85
CA LEU A 403 -29.29 -3.69 -25.41
C LEU A 403 -29.94 -5.05 -25.15
N PRO A 404 -29.45 -5.81 -24.15
CA PRO A 404 -30.00 -7.11 -23.84
C PRO A 404 -31.48 -7.01 -23.44
N ALA A 405 -32.24 -8.07 -23.68
CA ALA A 405 -33.69 -8.11 -23.41
C ALA A 405 -34.05 -7.79 -21.94
N SER A 406 -33.11 -8.00 -21.00
CA SER A 406 -33.26 -7.62 -19.59
C SER A 406 -33.44 -6.12 -19.39
N PHE A 407 -32.95 -5.27 -20.28
CA PHE A 407 -33.14 -3.81 -20.23
C PHE A 407 -34.63 -3.42 -20.19
N ASN A 408 -35.50 -4.15 -20.89
CA ASN A 408 -36.93 -3.86 -20.94
C ASN A 408 -37.60 -3.82 -19.56
N LYS A 409 -37.05 -4.55 -18.57
CA LYS A 409 -37.58 -4.56 -17.20
C LYS A 409 -37.12 -3.37 -16.37
N VAL A 410 -35.97 -2.79 -16.71
CA VAL A 410 -35.28 -1.77 -15.91
C VAL A 410 -35.23 -0.41 -16.59
N ALA A 411 -35.70 -0.28 -17.83
CA ALA A 411 -35.70 0.98 -18.59
C ALA A 411 -36.33 2.15 -17.81
N LYS A 412 -37.36 1.87 -16.99
CA LYS A 412 -38.03 2.85 -16.11
C LYS A 412 -37.11 3.46 -15.03
N ASN A 413 -36.00 2.80 -14.70
CA ASN A 413 -35.09 3.21 -13.61
C ASN A 413 -34.04 4.24 -14.07
N PHE A 414 -33.92 4.48 -15.38
CA PHE A 414 -32.89 5.35 -15.94
C PHE A 414 -33.44 6.73 -16.32
N PRO A 415 -32.61 7.80 -16.25
CA PRO A 415 -33.07 9.15 -16.56
C PRO A 415 -33.41 9.33 -18.05
N PRO A 416 -34.22 10.35 -18.40
CA PRO A 416 -34.42 10.74 -19.80
C PRO A 416 -33.08 10.99 -20.49
N GLY A 417 -32.90 10.44 -21.71
CA GLY A 417 -31.65 10.56 -22.45
C GLY A 417 -30.55 9.56 -22.09
N TYR A 418 -30.79 8.65 -21.14
CA TYR A 418 -29.90 7.51 -20.84
C TYR A 418 -29.50 6.73 -22.09
N PHE A 419 -30.46 6.54 -22.99
CA PHE A 419 -30.27 5.80 -24.22
C PHE A 419 -30.78 6.65 -25.40
N ASN A 420 -29.87 7.03 -26.30
CA ASN A 420 -30.18 7.92 -27.42
C ASN A 420 -29.71 7.34 -28.75
N PHE A 421 -30.62 6.78 -29.55
CA PHE A 421 -30.31 6.22 -30.87
C PHE A 421 -29.62 7.22 -31.81
N GLN A 422 -29.95 8.52 -31.72
CA GLN A 422 -29.37 9.56 -32.57
C GLN A 422 -27.92 9.88 -32.17
N ASP A 423 -27.58 9.71 -30.90
CA ASP A 423 -26.22 9.92 -30.37
C ASP A 423 -25.42 8.61 -30.20
N GLY A 424 -25.94 7.51 -30.75
CA GLY A 424 -25.24 6.22 -30.78
C GLY A 424 -25.47 5.31 -29.58
N GLY A 425 -26.58 5.47 -28.86
CA GLY A 425 -27.04 4.57 -27.80
C GLY A 425 -26.56 4.99 -26.41
N LEU A 426 -25.92 4.08 -25.68
CA LEU A 426 -25.34 4.35 -24.36
C LEU A 426 -24.16 5.34 -24.41
N PRO A 427 -23.93 6.14 -23.35
CA PRO A 427 -22.95 7.24 -23.36
C PRO A 427 -21.54 6.77 -23.67
N LYS A 428 -20.87 7.46 -24.60
CA LYS A 428 -19.46 7.19 -24.93
C LYS A 428 -18.55 7.62 -23.79
N GLN A 429 -17.48 6.86 -23.57
CA GLN A 429 -16.53 7.08 -22.49
C GLN A 429 -15.32 7.89 -22.97
N GLU A 430 -14.80 8.78 -22.13
CA GLU A 430 -13.58 9.54 -22.39
C GLU A 430 -12.39 8.77 -21.80
N VAL A 431 -11.58 8.15 -22.66
CA VAL A 431 -10.47 7.27 -22.26
C VAL A 431 -9.11 7.90 -22.56
N TRP A 432 -8.18 7.71 -21.65
CA TRP A 432 -6.78 8.10 -21.78
C TRP A 432 -5.84 6.97 -21.38
N PHE A 433 -4.69 6.93 -22.01
CA PHE A 433 -3.57 6.04 -21.74
C PHE A 433 -2.45 6.85 -21.10
N VAL A 434 -2.06 6.49 -19.88
CA VAL A 434 -1.05 7.23 -19.10
C VAL A 434 0.17 6.35 -18.89
N ASN A 435 1.24 6.67 -19.60
CA ASN A 435 2.50 5.93 -19.52
C ASN A 435 3.44 6.59 -18.49
N THR A 436 3.71 5.88 -17.40
CA THR A 436 4.57 6.37 -16.30
C THR A 436 6.06 6.08 -16.49
N TYR A 437 6.46 5.40 -17.57
CA TYR A 437 7.85 4.97 -17.81
C TYR A 437 8.86 6.11 -17.67
N ASN A 438 8.54 7.29 -18.20
CA ASN A 438 9.41 8.46 -18.16
C ASN A 438 9.48 9.12 -16.79
N ALA A 439 8.49 8.93 -15.92
CA ALA A 439 8.44 9.52 -14.59
C ALA A 439 9.34 8.77 -13.58
N ILE A 440 9.79 7.57 -13.94
CA ILE A 440 10.57 6.68 -13.08
C ILE A 440 12.02 6.67 -13.53
N HIS A 441 12.92 6.88 -12.57
CA HIS A 441 14.35 6.84 -12.80
C HIS A 441 14.80 5.42 -13.19
N ASN A 442 15.69 5.32 -14.18
CA ASN A 442 16.09 4.05 -14.80
C ASN A 442 16.51 2.96 -13.81
N ASN A 443 17.25 3.33 -12.75
CA ASN A 443 17.76 2.38 -11.75
C ASN A 443 16.68 1.73 -10.86
N TYR A 444 15.43 2.22 -10.87
CA TYR A 444 14.36 1.76 -9.98
C TYR A 444 13.17 1.15 -10.71
N LYS A 445 13.29 1.04 -12.04
CA LYS A 445 12.26 0.51 -12.94
C LYS A 445 11.73 -0.87 -12.53
N ASP A 446 12.60 -1.75 -12.06
CA ASP A 446 12.22 -3.11 -11.66
C ASP A 446 11.42 -3.18 -10.35
N LYS A 447 11.41 -2.11 -9.55
CA LYS A 447 10.65 -2.03 -8.30
C LYS A 447 9.14 -1.85 -8.51
N PHE A 448 8.71 -1.58 -9.75
CA PHE A 448 7.31 -1.32 -10.10
C PHE A 448 6.62 -2.45 -10.85
N ARG A 449 7.22 -3.65 -10.87
CA ARG A 449 6.58 -4.84 -11.46
C ARG A 449 5.44 -5.35 -10.57
N GLY A 450 4.48 -6.06 -11.15
CA GLY A 450 3.37 -6.69 -10.40
C GLY A 450 2.43 -5.67 -9.76
N PHE A 451 2.08 -5.88 -8.49
CA PHE A 451 1.10 -5.08 -7.74
C PHE A 451 1.49 -3.61 -7.59
N ALA A 452 2.78 -3.28 -7.65
CA ALA A 452 3.29 -1.93 -7.49
C ALA A 452 2.75 -0.93 -8.53
N ASN A 453 2.28 -1.41 -9.69
CA ASN A 453 1.65 -0.58 -10.72
C ASN A 453 0.39 0.14 -10.24
N LYS A 454 -0.37 -0.43 -9.28
CA LYS A 454 -1.54 0.24 -8.69
C LYS A 454 -1.16 1.52 -7.94
N PHE A 455 0.00 1.54 -7.28
CA PHE A 455 0.49 2.75 -6.61
C PHE A 455 0.90 3.84 -7.62
N LEU A 456 1.52 3.44 -8.74
CA LEU A 456 1.77 4.36 -9.85
C LEU A 456 0.48 4.89 -10.46
N ALA A 457 -0.52 4.03 -10.65
CA ALA A 457 -1.83 4.43 -11.13
C ALA A 457 -2.50 5.45 -10.20
N THR A 458 -2.41 5.21 -8.89
CA THR A 458 -2.93 6.11 -7.85
C THR A 458 -2.18 7.44 -7.82
N LEU A 459 -0.87 7.45 -8.08
CA LEU A 459 -0.04 8.66 -8.01
C LEU A 459 -0.04 9.48 -9.32
N PHE A 460 0.12 8.86 -10.48
CA PHE A 460 0.50 9.56 -11.71
C PHE A 460 -0.65 9.83 -12.69
N ASN A 461 -1.90 9.50 -12.34
CA ASN A 461 -3.07 9.98 -13.09
C ASN A 461 -3.27 11.51 -12.91
N SER A 462 -4.15 12.15 -13.68
CA SER A 462 -4.36 13.61 -13.63
C SER A 462 -5.54 14.07 -12.75
N PHE A 463 -6.26 13.17 -12.07
CA PHE A 463 -7.49 13.50 -11.34
C PHE A 463 -7.24 13.97 -9.91
N GLU A 464 -7.91 15.03 -9.45
CA GLU A 464 -7.84 15.41 -8.04
C GLU A 464 -8.47 14.34 -7.15
N GLU A 465 -9.62 13.83 -7.55
CA GLU A 465 -10.37 12.77 -6.87
C GLU A 465 -10.38 11.51 -7.72
N VAL A 466 -9.81 10.42 -7.21
CA VAL A 466 -9.65 9.17 -7.94
C VAL A 466 -10.55 8.07 -7.38
N MET A 467 -11.22 7.37 -8.28
CA MET A 467 -11.76 6.03 -8.05
C MET A 467 -10.85 5.04 -8.77
N LEU A 468 -9.91 4.43 -8.05
CA LEU A 468 -9.11 3.33 -8.57
C LEU A 468 -9.95 2.06 -8.50
N ILE A 469 -10.04 1.32 -9.61
CA ILE A 469 -10.71 0.02 -9.65
C ILE A 469 -9.87 -1.04 -10.35
N ASP A 470 -10.09 -2.31 -10.01
CA ASP A 470 -9.54 -3.43 -10.77
C ASP A 470 -10.35 -3.68 -12.05
N ALA A 471 -9.73 -4.34 -13.04
CA ALA A 471 -10.38 -4.63 -14.31
C ALA A 471 -11.56 -5.61 -14.17
N ASP A 472 -11.56 -6.45 -13.13
CA ASP A 472 -12.60 -7.41 -12.78
C ASP A 472 -13.52 -6.92 -11.64
N THR A 473 -13.39 -5.66 -11.23
CA THR A 473 -14.32 -5.03 -10.28
C THR A 473 -15.63 -4.68 -10.97
N VAL A 474 -16.74 -5.14 -10.39
CA VAL A 474 -18.08 -4.91 -10.90
C VAL A 474 -18.80 -3.89 -10.03
N LEU A 475 -19.05 -2.71 -10.60
CA LEU A 475 -19.91 -1.70 -9.99
C LEU A 475 -21.38 -2.03 -10.29
N VAL A 476 -22.24 -1.93 -9.28
CA VAL A 476 -23.71 -2.02 -9.50
C VAL A 476 -24.42 -0.70 -9.16
N GLN A 477 -23.64 0.35 -8.95
CA GLN A 477 -24.08 1.73 -8.74
C GLN A 477 -23.33 2.65 -9.71
N ASN A 478 -23.97 3.75 -10.13
CA ASN A 478 -23.32 4.77 -10.95
C ASN A 478 -22.08 5.34 -10.21
N PRO A 479 -20.93 5.60 -10.87
CA PRO A 479 -19.73 6.13 -10.22
C PRO A 479 -19.94 7.39 -9.37
N SER A 480 -20.92 8.24 -9.71
CA SER A 480 -21.29 9.40 -8.88
C SER A 480 -21.76 9.01 -7.47
N TYR A 481 -22.37 7.84 -7.30
CA TYR A 481 -22.81 7.32 -5.99
C TYR A 481 -21.65 7.29 -5.00
N TYR A 482 -20.49 6.78 -5.43
CA TYR A 482 -19.29 6.62 -4.62
C TYR A 482 -18.66 7.94 -4.20
N PHE A 483 -18.54 8.89 -5.15
CA PHE A 483 -18.05 10.24 -4.84
C PHE A 483 -19.01 11.02 -3.92
N ASN A 484 -20.25 10.57 -3.75
CA ASN A 484 -21.24 11.16 -2.86
C ASN A 484 -21.48 10.36 -1.57
N LEU A 485 -20.74 9.27 -1.32
CA LEU A 485 -20.79 8.57 -0.03
C LEU A 485 -20.49 9.57 1.09
N LYS A 486 -21.35 9.63 2.11
CA LYS A 486 -21.27 10.64 3.17
C LYS A 486 -19.90 10.64 3.83
N ASN A 487 -19.34 9.45 4.10
CA ASN A 487 -18.04 9.37 4.74
C ASN A 487 -16.90 9.75 3.78
N TYR A 488 -17.00 9.44 2.47
CA TYR A 488 -16.03 9.93 1.48
C TYR A 488 -16.05 11.45 1.38
N VAL A 489 -17.25 12.06 1.31
CA VAL A 489 -17.40 13.53 1.31
C VAL A 489 -16.75 14.14 2.54
N SER A 490 -16.98 13.56 3.71
CA SER A 490 -16.47 14.13 4.96
C SER A 490 -14.97 13.95 5.16
N LYS A 491 -14.37 12.89 4.60
CA LYS A 491 -13.01 12.45 4.90
C LYS A 491 -12.04 12.60 3.74
N GLY A 492 -12.48 12.40 2.51
CA GLY A 492 -11.64 12.40 1.31
C GLY A 492 -11.03 11.03 0.99
N ALA A 493 -11.16 10.02 1.86
CA ALA A 493 -10.72 8.66 1.56
C ALA A 493 -11.73 7.61 2.06
N TYR A 494 -12.01 6.61 1.22
CA TYR A 494 -12.95 5.53 1.53
C TYR A 494 -12.42 4.18 1.03
N PHE A 495 -12.40 3.20 1.94
CA PHE A 495 -11.86 1.85 1.75
C PHE A 495 -12.89 0.79 2.10
N PHE A 496 -12.64 -0.45 1.68
CA PHE A 496 -13.51 -1.59 1.91
C PHE A 496 -12.78 -2.68 2.68
N LYS A 497 -13.49 -3.32 3.61
CA LYS A 497 -12.95 -4.43 4.39
C LYS A 497 -13.09 -5.75 3.61
N ASP A 498 -12.05 -6.58 3.59
CA ASP A 498 -12.03 -7.89 2.89
C ASP A 498 -12.89 -8.94 3.63
N ARG A 499 -12.79 -10.22 3.28
CA ARG A 499 -13.42 -11.35 3.98
C ARG A 499 -12.81 -11.50 5.37
N THR A 500 -13.63 -11.94 6.33
CA THR A 500 -13.21 -12.30 7.69
C THR A 500 -12.61 -13.72 7.76
N ALA A 501 -11.84 -14.12 6.74
CA ALA A 501 -11.17 -15.41 6.70
C ALA A 501 -10.13 -15.50 7.84
N PRO A 502 -10.01 -16.66 8.53
CA PRO A 502 -9.21 -16.79 9.75
C PRO A 502 -7.71 -16.91 9.48
N GLU A 503 -7.12 -15.88 8.89
CA GLU A 503 -5.68 -15.78 8.62
C GLU A 503 -5.09 -14.65 9.46
N PHE A 504 -4.12 -14.98 10.32
CA PHE A 504 -3.57 -14.03 11.30
C PHE A 504 -2.04 -14.00 11.28
N ARG A 505 -1.48 -12.80 11.42
CA ARG A 505 -0.06 -12.50 11.54
C ARG A 505 0.44 -12.67 12.98
N PRO A 506 1.75 -12.94 13.17
CA PRO A 506 2.35 -12.93 14.51
C PRO A 506 2.29 -11.54 15.14
N THR A 507 2.23 -11.49 16.48
CA THR A 507 2.17 -10.23 17.26
C THR A 507 3.33 -9.27 16.99
N GLY A 508 4.50 -9.80 16.61
CA GLY A 508 5.65 -8.97 16.22
C GLY A 508 5.35 -8.03 15.04
N ASP A 509 4.50 -8.46 14.12
CA ASP A 509 4.10 -7.64 12.96
C ASP A 509 3.24 -6.45 13.38
N THR A 510 2.31 -6.64 14.32
CA THR A 510 1.52 -5.53 14.89
C THR A 510 2.44 -4.47 15.47
N LYS A 511 3.38 -4.88 16.33
CA LYS A 511 4.33 -3.95 16.98
C LYS A 511 5.18 -3.20 15.95
N PHE A 512 5.61 -3.88 14.89
CA PHE A 512 6.31 -3.24 13.79
C PHE A 512 5.48 -2.13 13.13
N PHE A 513 4.21 -2.40 12.80
CA PHE A 513 3.34 -1.38 12.20
C PHE A 513 3.05 -0.21 13.15
N GLU A 514 2.93 -0.46 14.45
CA GLU A 514 2.80 0.61 15.44
C GLU A 514 4.08 1.47 15.50
N LYS A 515 5.28 0.88 15.46
CA LYS A 515 6.56 1.60 15.49
C LYS A 515 6.76 2.57 14.34
N ILE A 516 6.34 2.21 13.12
CA ILE A 516 6.58 3.02 11.93
C ILE A 516 5.60 4.19 11.75
N THR A 517 4.60 4.31 12.63
CA THR A 517 3.61 5.40 12.64
C THR A 517 4.12 6.60 13.44
N PRO A 518 3.53 7.81 13.34
CA PRO A 518 4.10 9.02 13.93
C PRO A 518 4.29 8.94 15.45
N SER A 519 5.36 9.57 15.92
CA SER A 519 5.75 9.69 17.34
C SER A 519 5.19 10.95 18.00
N ILE A 520 5.36 11.06 19.33
CA ILE A 520 5.05 12.29 20.08
C ILE A 520 5.85 13.48 19.54
N LEU A 521 7.11 13.26 19.16
CA LEU A 521 7.98 14.31 18.63
C LEU A 521 7.55 14.77 17.23
N ASP A 522 7.06 13.86 16.38
CA ASP A 522 6.46 14.24 15.09
C ASP A 522 5.26 15.20 15.30
N ASN A 523 4.44 14.94 16.32
CA ASN A 523 3.31 15.79 16.64
C ASN A 523 3.74 17.16 17.17
N LEU A 524 4.59 17.20 18.20
CA LEU A 524 5.05 18.45 18.81
C LEU A 524 5.79 19.35 17.81
N MET A 525 6.64 18.76 16.97
CA MET A 525 7.47 19.50 16.02
C MET A 525 6.73 19.92 14.75
N PHE A 526 5.80 19.10 14.26
CA PHE A 526 5.25 19.27 12.90
C PHE A 526 3.73 19.16 12.80
N ASP A 527 3.00 19.00 13.91
CA ASP A 527 1.59 18.63 13.93
C ASP A 527 1.28 17.46 12.98
N ILE A 528 2.08 16.40 13.13
CA ILE A 528 1.78 15.12 12.50
C ILE A 528 1.09 14.28 13.58
N PRO A 529 -0.22 13.99 13.46
CA PRO A 529 -0.98 13.32 14.50
C PRO A 529 -0.47 11.91 14.80
N ILE A 530 -0.46 11.56 16.09
CA ILE A 530 -0.35 10.17 16.50
C ILE A 530 -1.65 9.46 16.14
N ILE A 531 -1.55 8.23 15.63
CA ILE A 531 -2.73 7.41 15.34
C ILE A 531 -3.49 7.07 16.62
N SER A 532 -4.81 7.14 16.57
CA SER A 532 -5.68 6.93 17.72
C SER A 532 -6.25 5.51 17.75
N GLN A 533 -7.12 5.24 18.72
CA GLN A 533 -7.90 4.00 18.79
C GLN A 533 -8.79 3.77 17.56
N LYS A 534 -9.04 4.81 16.74
CA LYS A 534 -9.69 4.63 15.45
C LYS A 534 -8.89 3.69 14.54
N THR A 535 -7.57 3.88 14.43
CA THR A 535 -6.69 3.05 13.60
C THR A 535 -6.17 1.84 14.39
N LEU A 536 -5.71 2.04 15.63
CA LEU A 536 -5.16 0.98 16.48
C LEU A 536 -6.21 -0.08 16.85
N GLY A 537 -7.49 0.28 16.87
CA GLY A 537 -8.59 -0.64 17.15
C GLY A 537 -8.99 -1.55 15.98
N LEU A 538 -8.45 -1.31 14.77
CA LEU A 538 -8.77 -2.12 13.59
C LEU A 538 -8.28 -3.56 13.77
N GLU A 539 -9.03 -4.51 13.19
CA GLU A 539 -8.75 -5.94 13.27
C GLU A 539 -7.36 -6.30 12.71
N PHE A 540 -6.82 -5.46 11.81
CA PHE A 540 -5.44 -5.54 11.35
C PHE A 540 -4.41 -5.48 12.50
N PHE A 541 -4.54 -4.53 13.43
CA PHE A 541 -3.63 -4.42 14.59
C PHE A 541 -3.85 -5.55 15.61
N GLN A 542 -5.00 -6.23 15.56
CA GLN A 542 -5.23 -7.45 16.33
C GLN A 542 -4.55 -8.68 15.70
N GLY A 543 -4.07 -8.56 14.47
CA GLY A 543 -3.32 -9.57 13.74
C GLY A 543 -3.97 -10.02 12.43
N MET A 544 -5.14 -9.53 12.04
CA MET A 544 -5.84 -9.99 10.83
C MET A 544 -5.00 -9.78 9.56
N GLY A 545 -4.69 -10.88 8.86
CA GLY A 545 -3.82 -10.97 7.70
C GLY A 545 -4.33 -10.21 6.48
N HIS A 546 -5.64 -10.33 6.22
CA HIS A 546 -6.36 -9.66 5.14
C HIS A 546 -7.47 -8.80 5.75
N PHE A 547 -7.29 -7.48 5.72
CA PHE A 547 -8.23 -6.54 6.31
C PHE A 547 -8.87 -5.65 5.25
N MET A 548 -8.10 -5.13 4.29
CA MET A 548 -8.61 -4.28 3.22
C MET A 548 -8.78 -5.07 1.92
N GLU A 549 -9.85 -4.78 1.19
CA GLU A 549 -10.04 -5.19 -0.20
C GLU A 549 -9.74 -3.99 -1.13
N SER A 550 -8.84 -4.17 -2.10
CA SER A 550 -8.31 -3.09 -2.96
C SER A 550 -8.87 -3.05 -4.38
N GLY A 551 -9.89 -3.86 -4.68
CA GLY A 551 -10.61 -3.80 -5.96
C GLY A 551 -11.29 -2.45 -6.22
N LEU A 552 -11.60 -1.68 -5.18
CA LEU A 552 -12.07 -0.30 -5.29
C LEU A 552 -11.47 0.59 -4.20
N VAL A 553 -10.87 1.71 -4.60
CA VAL A 553 -10.28 2.69 -3.68
C VAL A 553 -10.68 4.11 -4.09
N LEU A 554 -11.17 4.89 -3.13
CA LEU A 554 -11.55 6.30 -3.34
C LEU A 554 -10.62 7.22 -2.56
N ILE A 555 -9.94 8.14 -3.26
CA ILE A 555 -9.01 9.09 -2.63
C ILE A 555 -9.14 10.48 -3.29
N ASN A 556 -9.36 11.49 -2.47
CA ASN A 556 -9.08 12.89 -2.78
C ASN A 556 -7.58 13.13 -2.56
N ARG A 557 -6.84 13.23 -3.66
CA ARG A 557 -5.39 13.34 -3.64
C ARG A 557 -4.90 14.73 -3.29
N ASN A 558 -5.71 15.78 -3.43
CA ASN A 558 -5.35 17.10 -2.92
C ASN A 558 -5.25 17.11 -1.39
N LEU A 559 -6.16 16.39 -0.71
CA LEU A 559 -6.15 16.26 0.75
C LEU A 559 -5.12 15.24 1.25
N HIS A 560 -5.02 14.08 0.60
CA HIS A 560 -4.24 12.94 1.09
C HIS A 560 -2.95 12.67 0.32
N PHE A 561 -2.37 13.69 -0.32
CA PHE A 561 -1.20 13.51 -1.18
C PHE A 561 0.00 12.89 -0.44
N ASN A 562 0.19 13.27 0.83
CA ASN A 562 1.24 12.72 1.69
C ASN A 562 1.08 11.19 1.86
N SER A 563 -0.16 10.74 2.07
CA SER A 563 -0.53 9.34 2.22
C SER A 563 -0.28 8.58 0.91
N VAL A 564 -0.67 9.16 -0.23
CA VAL A 564 -0.42 8.57 -1.57
C VAL A 564 1.07 8.38 -1.86
N LEU A 565 1.90 9.39 -1.57
CA LEU A 565 3.36 9.28 -1.74
C LEU A 565 3.96 8.21 -0.79
N THR A 566 3.40 8.09 0.41
CA THR A 566 3.86 7.12 1.42
C THR A 566 3.52 5.69 1.03
N MET A 567 2.34 5.42 0.46
CA MET A 567 1.98 4.10 -0.08
C MET A 567 3.05 3.58 -1.06
N VAL A 568 3.49 4.44 -1.97
CA VAL A 568 4.50 4.08 -2.99
C VAL A 568 5.83 3.71 -2.34
N GLN A 569 6.24 4.46 -1.30
CA GLN A 569 7.49 4.19 -0.59
C GLN A 569 7.43 2.91 0.26
N LEU A 570 6.30 2.67 0.94
CA LEU A 570 6.08 1.45 1.72
C LEU A 570 6.23 0.18 0.87
N ASN A 571 5.83 0.23 -0.41
CA ASN A 571 5.99 -0.87 -1.35
C ASN A 571 7.46 -1.24 -1.64
N PHE A 572 8.43 -0.36 -1.38
CA PHE A 572 9.85 -0.68 -1.57
C PHE A 572 10.49 -1.40 -0.40
N PHE A 573 9.86 -1.36 0.77
CA PHE A 573 10.45 -1.85 2.00
C PHE A 573 10.00 -3.28 2.30
N ASN A 574 10.95 -4.22 2.21
CA ASN A 574 10.75 -5.64 2.49
C ASN A 574 10.05 -5.91 3.86
N PRO A 575 10.40 -5.21 4.97
CA PRO A 575 9.72 -5.37 6.24
C PRO A 575 8.21 -5.09 6.20
N VAL A 576 7.74 -4.28 5.24
CA VAL A 576 6.31 -4.02 5.03
C VAL A 576 5.72 -5.10 4.12
N THR A 577 6.29 -5.30 2.93
CA THR A 577 5.69 -6.14 1.88
C THR A 577 5.66 -7.62 2.23
N THR A 578 6.55 -8.11 3.11
CA THR A 578 6.50 -9.50 3.60
C THR A 578 5.50 -9.71 4.73
N ARG A 579 5.03 -8.63 5.36
CA ARG A 579 4.03 -8.65 6.44
C ARG A 579 2.61 -8.41 5.94
N VAL A 580 2.43 -8.11 4.66
CA VAL A 580 1.10 -7.90 4.05
C VAL A 580 0.99 -8.75 2.79
N TYR A 581 -0.23 -8.99 2.33
CA TYR A 581 -0.45 -9.71 1.09
C TYR A 581 -0.67 -8.75 -0.08
N GLY A 582 0.26 -8.73 -1.03
CA GLY A 582 0.17 -7.90 -2.23
C GLY A 582 0.14 -6.39 -1.89
N ASP A 583 -0.71 -5.65 -2.59
CA ASP A 583 -0.92 -4.20 -2.43
C ASP A 583 -1.92 -3.82 -1.33
N LYS A 584 -2.81 -4.75 -0.95
CA LYS A 584 -4.11 -4.43 -0.35
C LYS A 584 -4.01 -3.51 0.86
N GLU A 585 -3.20 -3.89 1.84
CA GLU A 585 -3.07 -3.16 3.11
C GLU A 585 -2.25 -1.87 2.96
N ILE A 586 -1.38 -1.78 1.96
CA ILE A 586 -0.46 -0.65 1.79
C ILE A 586 -1.22 0.65 1.54
N PHE A 587 -2.38 0.60 0.86
CA PHE A 587 -3.23 1.76 0.62
C PHE A 587 -3.56 2.52 1.90
N TRP A 588 -4.18 1.87 2.88
CA TRP A 588 -4.55 2.55 4.12
C TRP A 588 -3.37 2.64 5.10
N LEU A 589 -2.37 1.75 5.03
CA LEU A 589 -1.15 1.90 5.84
C LEU A 589 -0.37 3.17 5.48
N GLY A 590 -0.44 3.65 4.22
CA GLY A 590 0.11 4.96 3.85
C GLY A 590 -0.54 6.12 4.62
N PHE A 591 -1.82 6.00 4.97
CA PHE A 591 -2.53 6.95 5.83
C PHE A 591 -2.09 6.81 7.29
N ALA A 592 -2.08 5.60 7.83
CA ALA A 592 -1.67 5.36 9.22
C ALA A 592 -0.22 5.82 9.50
N THR A 593 0.71 5.53 8.60
CA THR A 593 2.13 5.88 8.74
C THR A 593 2.42 7.38 8.65
N THR A 594 1.50 8.15 8.09
CA THR A 594 1.58 9.62 8.01
C THR A 594 0.73 10.33 9.07
N GLY A 595 0.03 9.59 9.94
CA GLY A 595 -0.86 10.17 10.95
C GLY A 595 -2.17 10.70 10.38
N ASP A 596 -2.48 10.35 9.13
CA ASP A 596 -3.69 10.76 8.45
C ASP A 596 -4.83 9.79 8.80
N GLU A 597 -5.59 10.12 9.84
CA GLU A 597 -6.80 9.35 10.18
C GLU A 597 -8.06 9.88 9.46
N ASP A 598 -7.96 10.74 8.45
CA ASP A 598 -9.12 11.20 7.68
C ASP A 598 -9.45 10.23 6.53
N TYR A 599 -9.60 8.95 6.87
CA TYR A 599 -10.15 7.90 5.99
C TYR A 599 -11.36 7.22 6.64
N HIS A 600 -12.12 6.46 5.85
CA HIS A 600 -13.22 5.64 6.35
C HIS A 600 -13.20 4.24 5.72
N PHE A 601 -13.34 3.21 6.56
CA PHE A 601 -13.65 1.86 6.08
C PHE A 601 -15.15 1.67 6.06
N ASN A 602 -15.67 1.07 4.98
CA ASN A 602 -17.03 0.57 4.96
C ASN A 602 -17.33 -0.23 6.23
N LYS A 603 -18.49 0.03 6.85
CA LYS A 603 -18.88 -0.61 8.11
C LYS A 603 -18.80 -2.14 8.04
N PHE A 604 -19.22 -2.69 6.91
CA PHE A 604 -19.33 -4.12 6.68
C PHE A 604 -18.06 -4.69 6.03
N PHE A 605 -17.62 -5.84 6.54
CA PHE A 605 -16.72 -6.76 5.84
C PHE A 605 -17.37 -7.28 4.55
N ALA A 606 -16.56 -7.87 3.68
CA ALA A 606 -17.05 -8.47 2.44
C ALA A 606 -18.11 -9.54 2.74
N ALA A 607 -19.13 -9.58 1.89
CA ALA A 607 -20.16 -10.60 1.86
C ALA A 607 -19.89 -11.60 0.73
N SER A 608 -20.37 -12.83 0.84
CA SER A 608 -20.53 -13.69 -0.34
C SER A 608 -21.84 -13.29 -1.00
N VAL A 609 -21.79 -12.90 -2.28
CA VAL A 609 -22.98 -12.50 -3.05
C VAL A 609 -23.36 -13.59 -4.05
N GLY A 610 -24.65 -13.88 -4.18
CA GLY A 610 -25.14 -14.96 -5.04
C GLY A 610 -26.58 -15.35 -4.74
N ALA A 611 -26.92 -16.61 -4.97
CA ALA A 611 -28.19 -17.19 -4.56
C ALA A 611 -27.97 -18.13 -3.37
N LEU A 612 -28.96 -18.21 -2.46
CA LEU A 612 -28.91 -19.16 -1.36
C LEU A 612 -28.84 -20.61 -1.88
N THR A 613 -27.99 -21.42 -1.26
CA THR A 613 -28.00 -22.88 -1.46
C THR A 613 -29.36 -23.43 -0.95
N PRO A 614 -30.09 -24.21 -1.77
CA PRO A 614 -31.39 -24.77 -1.39
C PRO A 614 -31.32 -25.60 -0.10
N GLN A 615 -32.40 -25.58 0.70
CA GLN A 615 -32.43 -26.31 1.97
C GLN A 615 -32.21 -27.82 1.78
N GLN A 616 -32.72 -28.41 0.70
CA GLN A 616 -32.52 -29.84 0.42
C GLN A 616 -31.04 -30.22 0.19
N ASP A 617 -30.19 -29.25 -0.12
CA ASP A 617 -28.76 -29.48 -0.32
C ASP A 617 -27.94 -29.23 0.96
N ARG A 618 -28.57 -28.63 2.00
CA ARG A 618 -28.00 -28.27 3.31
C ARG A 618 -28.55 -29.16 4.42
N LEU A 619 -28.19 -30.43 4.38
CA LEU A 619 -28.59 -31.43 5.36
C LEU A 619 -27.41 -31.88 6.24
N ASN A 620 -27.72 -32.27 7.47
CA ASN A 620 -26.82 -33.00 8.36
C ASN A 620 -26.70 -34.47 7.92
N GLY A 621 -25.73 -35.20 8.47
CA GLY A 621 -25.50 -36.62 8.20
C GLY A 621 -26.67 -37.52 8.57
N ASP A 622 -27.51 -37.09 9.51
CA ASP A 622 -28.77 -37.76 9.89
C ASP A 622 -29.98 -37.37 9.03
N GLY A 623 -29.80 -36.48 8.04
CA GLY A 623 -30.84 -35.98 7.15
C GLY A 623 -31.63 -34.79 7.69
N THR A 624 -31.32 -34.28 8.88
CA THR A 624 -31.96 -33.07 9.42
C THR A 624 -31.50 -31.81 8.71
N GLU A 625 -32.35 -30.78 8.69
CA GLU A 625 -32.07 -29.51 8.02
C GLU A 625 -31.07 -28.65 8.80
N LYS A 626 -30.02 -28.18 8.13
CA LYS A 626 -29.14 -27.14 8.71
C LYS A 626 -29.89 -25.81 8.79
N LYS A 627 -29.80 -25.17 9.96
CA LYS A 627 -30.34 -23.83 10.22
C LYS A 627 -29.52 -22.76 9.51
N SER A 628 -28.19 -22.92 9.43
CA SER A 628 -27.36 -21.95 8.72
C SER A 628 -27.71 -21.92 7.24
N GLN A 629 -28.02 -20.73 6.74
CA GLN A 629 -28.08 -20.43 5.31
C GLN A 629 -26.66 -20.36 4.73
N GLU A 630 -26.52 -20.59 3.43
CA GLU A 630 -25.24 -20.65 2.73
C GLU A 630 -25.34 -19.91 1.39
N VAL A 631 -24.29 -19.15 1.04
CA VAL A 631 -24.04 -18.66 -0.32
C VAL A 631 -22.62 -19.06 -0.71
N CYS A 632 -22.52 -19.92 -1.72
CA CYS A 632 -21.25 -20.31 -2.33
C CYS A 632 -21.02 -19.52 -3.63
N SER A 633 -19.93 -18.75 -3.66
CA SER A 633 -19.64 -17.81 -4.74
C SER A 633 -18.15 -17.48 -4.80
N ALA A 634 -17.64 -17.19 -5.99
CA ALA A 634 -16.30 -16.63 -6.19
C ALA A 634 -16.22 -15.14 -5.81
N HIS A 635 -17.37 -14.48 -5.60
CA HIS A 635 -17.51 -13.03 -5.65
C HIS A 635 -17.63 -12.42 -4.25
N PRO A 636 -16.58 -11.76 -3.72
CA PRO A 636 -16.71 -10.93 -2.54
C PRO A 636 -17.46 -9.65 -2.92
N GLY A 637 -18.57 -9.37 -2.26
CA GLY A 637 -19.38 -8.16 -2.49
C GLY A 637 -19.45 -7.26 -1.27
N HIS A 638 -19.73 -5.98 -1.51
CA HIS A 638 -19.78 -4.97 -0.46
C HIS A 638 -21.16 -4.36 -0.35
N ILE A 639 -21.76 -4.48 0.84
CA ILE A 639 -23.00 -3.82 1.21
C ILE A 639 -22.68 -2.42 1.74
N ASN A 640 -23.47 -1.42 1.34
CA ASN A 640 -23.32 -0.04 1.79
C ASN A 640 -23.47 0.04 3.32
N GLY A 641 -22.40 0.49 3.98
CA GLY A 641 -22.38 0.70 5.43
C GLY A 641 -23.34 1.78 5.94
N GLU A 642 -23.81 2.68 5.07
CA GLU A 642 -24.67 3.80 5.45
C GLU A 642 -26.16 3.41 5.52
N ASP A 643 -26.64 2.60 4.57
CA ASP A 643 -28.05 2.15 4.53
C ASP A 643 -28.27 0.69 4.99
N GLY A 644 -27.20 -0.11 5.06
CA GLY A 644 -27.27 -1.49 5.51
C GLY A 644 -28.03 -2.45 4.62
N LYS A 645 -28.19 -2.16 3.33
CA LYS A 645 -28.96 -3.04 2.42
C LYS A 645 -28.52 -3.00 0.95
N THR A 646 -27.90 -1.92 0.49
CA THR A 646 -27.57 -1.74 -0.93
C THR A 646 -26.27 -2.46 -1.27
N LEU A 647 -26.28 -3.39 -2.22
CA LEU A 647 -25.05 -3.86 -2.86
C LEU A 647 -24.47 -2.71 -3.70
N ILE A 648 -23.20 -2.37 -3.47
CA ILE A 648 -22.56 -1.25 -4.17
C ILE A 648 -21.61 -1.76 -5.26
N TRP A 649 -20.76 -2.74 -4.93
CA TRP A 649 -19.86 -3.39 -5.88
C TRP A 649 -19.45 -4.78 -5.38
N PHE A 650 -18.88 -5.59 -6.27
CA PHE A 650 -18.26 -6.86 -5.95
C PHE A 650 -17.09 -7.15 -6.91
N ASN A 651 -16.22 -8.10 -6.54
CA ASN A 651 -15.03 -8.43 -7.33
C ASN A 651 -15.20 -9.74 -8.14
N SER A 652 -14.23 -10.03 -9.02
CA SER A 652 -14.13 -11.24 -9.84
C SER A 652 -15.10 -11.35 -11.03
N GLY A 653 -15.55 -10.22 -11.58
CA GLY A 653 -16.38 -10.13 -12.78
C GLY A 653 -17.79 -10.70 -12.59
N PHE A 654 -18.62 -10.68 -13.65
CA PHE A 654 -19.97 -11.28 -13.59
C PHE A 654 -20.02 -12.77 -13.89
N LYS A 655 -18.99 -13.40 -14.47
CA LYS A 655 -18.99 -14.86 -14.70
C LYS A 655 -19.04 -15.58 -13.36
N PHE A 656 -19.90 -16.59 -13.20
CA PHE A 656 -19.96 -17.36 -11.95
C PHE A 656 -18.58 -17.93 -11.55
N CYS A 657 -17.79 -18.36 -12.54
CA CYS A 657 -16.41 -18.75 -12.34
C CYS A 657 -15.48 -18.01 -13.30
N GLY A 658 -14.69 -17.06 -12.76
CA GLY A 658 -13.65 -16.36 -13.53
C GLY A 658 -12.50 -17.27 -14.01
N GLN A 659 -12.38 -18.48 -13.47
CA GLN A 659 -11.38 -19.48 -13.83
C GLN A 659 -11.91 -20.54 -14.82
N SER A 660 -13.05 -20.28 -15.49
CA SER A 660 -13.74 -21.23 -16.38
C SER A 660 -12.83 -21.93 -17.39
N ASP A 661 -11.81 -21.24 -17.88
CA ASP A 661 -10.99 -21.70 -19.00
C ASP A 661 -9.99 -22.81 -18.60
N VAL A 662 -9.74 -22.99 -17.29
CA VAL A 662 -8.80 -23.98 -16.75
C VAL A 662 -9.45 -25.04 -15.86
N VAL A 663 -10.78 -24.97 -15.68
CA VAL A 663 -11.54 -25.93 -14.87
C VAL A 663 -11.64 -27.29 -15.58
N LYS A 664 -11.46 -28.36 -14.80
CA LYS A 664 -11.73 -29.75 -15.23
C LYS A 664 -13.16 -30.13 -14.86
N TYR A 665 -14.10 -29.79 -15.72
CA TYR A 665 -15.54 -29.92 -15.45
C TYR A 665 -15.97 -31.35 -15.08
N GLU A 666 -15.39 -32.36 -15.72
CA GLU A 666 -15.69 -33.77 -15.43
C GLU A 666 -15.30 -34.18 -14.01
N ASP A 667 -14.27 -33.55 -13.44
CA ASP A 667 -13.81 -33.85 -12.09
C ASP A 667 -14.65 -33.10 -11.05
N GLU A 668 -15.03 -31.85 -11.32
CA GLU A 668 -15.85 -31.05 -10.41
C GLU A 668 -17.29 -31.58 -10.32
N VAL A 669 -17.90 -31.96 -11.45
CA VAL A 669 -19.27 -32.52 -11.47
C VAL A 669 -19.37 -33.81 -10.66
N LYS A 670 -18.33 -34.66 -10.65
CA LYS A 670 -18.35 -35.94 -9.92
C LYS A 670 -18.42 -35.77 -8.39
N LYS A 671 -18.01 -34.61 -7.86
CA LYS A 671 -17.96 -34.38 -6.40
C LYS A 671 -19.35 -34.34 -5.79
N GLN A 672 -20.29 -33.64 -6.45
CA GLN A 672 -21.68 -33.47 -5.97
C GLN A 672 -21.77 -32.99 -4.49
N GLU A 673 -20.75 -32.28 -4.00
CA GLU A 673 -20.72 -31.68 -2.65
C GLU A 673 -21.46 -30.34 -2.66
N HIS A 674 -21.14 -29.50 -3.65
CA HIS A 674 -21.78 -28.22 -3.94
C HIS A 674 -22.33 -28.20 -5.38
N LEU A 675 -23.25 -27.25 -5.64
CA LEU A 675 -23.90 -27.07 -6.95
C LEU A 675 -24.57 -28.35 -7.48
N LYS A 676 -25.22 -29.12 -6.59
CA LYS A 676 -25.76 -30.46 -6.86
C LYS A 676 -26.79 -30.52 -7.99
N PHE A 677 -27.38 -29.39 -8.38
CA PHE A 677 -28.31 -29.30 -9.50
C PHE A 677 -27.62 -29.48 -10.87
N LEU A 678 -26.30 -29.32 -10.95
CA LEU A 678 -25.50 -29.55 -12.15
C LEU A 678 -25.11 -31.03 -12.24
N LYS A 679 -25.57 -31.71 -13.30
CA LYS A 679 -25.49 -33.18 -13.42
C LYS A 679 -24.47 -33.68 -14.44
N ASP A 680 -23.94 -32.78 -15.27
CA ASP A 680 -23.02 -33.11 -16.33
C ASP A 680 -22.04 -31.94 -16.59
N ALA A 681 -20.93 -32.25 -17.26
CA ALA A 681 -19.86 -31.28 -17.50
C ALA A 681 -20.30 -30.09 -18.37
N GLN A 682 -21.26 -30.30 -19.28
CA GLN A 682 -21.74 -29.25 -20.15
C GLN A 682 -22.63 -28.25 -19.39
N SER A 683 -23.59 -28.73 -18.60
CA SER A 683 -24.42 -27.85 -17.77
C SER A 683 -23.58 -27.08 -16.75
N MET A 684 -22.52 -27.68 -16.19
CA MET A 684 -21.60 -26.98 -15.31
C MET A 684 -20.79 -25.89 -16.04
N ARG A 685 -20.30 -26.19 -17.25
CA ARG A 685 -19.61 -25.18 -18.09
C ARG A 685 -20.51 -23.99 -18.39
N GLU A 686 -21.73 -24.25 -18.86
CA GLU A 686 -22.71 -23.19 -19.18
C GLU A 686 -23.01 -22.33 -17.94
N TYR A 687 -23.13 -22.95 -16.76
CA TYR A 687 -23.32 -22.23 -15.51
C TYR A 687 -22.09 -21.38 -15.11
N TYR A 688 -20.87 -21.92 -15.27
CA TYR A 688 -19.62 -21.24 -14.91
C TYR A 688 -19.31 -20.05 -15.81
N GLU A 689 -19.56 -20.18 -17.10
CA GLU A 689 -19.37 -19.14 -18.11
C GLU A 689 -20.49 -18.09 -18.09
N GLY A 690 -21.67 -18.45 -17.56
CA GLY A 690 -22.83 -17.58 -17.43
C GLY A 690 -22.70 -16.53 -16.31
N PRO A 691 -23.58 -15.51 -16.31
CA PRO A 691 -23.58 -14.47 -15.29
C PRO A 691 -24.07 -15.00 -13.94
N ILE A 692 -23.42 -14.61 -12.84
CA ILE A 692 -23.87 -14.90 -11.49
C ILE A 692 -25.25 -14.30 -11.22
N VAL A 693 -26.09 -15.07 -10.53
CA VAL A 693 -27.41 -14.63 -10.09
C VAL A 693 -27.31 -14.00 -8.70
N LEU A 694 -27.43 -12.68 -8.64
CA LEU A 694 -27.36 -11.90 -7.39
C LEU A 694 -28.76 -11.74 -6.79
N LYS A 695 -29.09 -12.55 -5.78
CA LYS A 695 -30.36 -12.48 -5.04
C LYS A 695 -30.15 -12.20 -3.56
N ASN A 696 -29.02 -12.66 -3.04
CA ASN A 696 -28.71 -12.68 -1.63
C ASN A 696 -27.26 -12.27 -1.40
N ALA A 697 -26.99 -11.84 -0.17
CA ALA A 697 -25.64 -11.71 0.34
C ALA A 697 -25.57 -12.26 1.78
N ILE A 698 -24.45 -12.90 2.12
CA ILE A 698 -24.16 -13.31 3.50
C ILE A 698 -22.85 -12.69 3.94
N ILE A 699 -22.90 -11.93 5.04
CA ILE A 699 -21.71 -11.55 5.82
C ILE A 699 -21.65 -12.52 7.01
N PRO A 700 -20.67 -13.43 7.05
CA PRO A 700 -20.56 -14.39 8.15
C PRO A 700 -20.29 -13.72 9.50
N PRO A 701 -20.62 -14.39 10.61
CA PRO A 701 -20.23 -13.94 11.94
C PRO A 701 -18.71 -13.86 12.07
N PHE A 702 -18.23 -12.79 12.69
CA PHE A 702 -16.83 -12.64 13.12
C PHE A 702 -16.80 -11.81 14.40
N LYS A 703 -16.42 -12.42 15.52
CA LYS A 703 -16.28 -11.73 16.80
C LYS A 703 -14.88 -11.16 17.01
N ASN A 704 -13.87 -12.02 16.90
CA ASN A 704 -12.45 -11.69 17.07
C ASN A 704 -11.59 -12.89 16.64
N LYS A 705 -10.26 -12.74 16.70
CA LYS A 705 -9.29 -13.77 16.30
C LYS A 705 -9.31 -15.08 17.11
N LEU A 706 -9.87 -15.07 18.32
CA LEU A 706 -9.92 -16.24 19.21
C LEU A 706 -11.20 -17.07 19.01
N GLU A 707 -12.24 -16.47 18.41
CA GLU A 707 -13.56 -17.06 18.27
C GLU A 707 -13.94 -17.29 16.79
N THR A 708 -12.96 -17.61 15.94
CA THR A 708 -13.18 -17.91 14.52
C THR A 708 -13.67 -19.34 14.25
N TRP A 709 -13.51 -20.23 15.22
CA TRP A 709 -13.93 -21.63 15.15
C TRP A 709 -14.92 -21.96 16.26
N ALA A 710 -16.16 -22.26 15.89
CA ALA A 710 -17.27 -22.55 16.79
C ALA A 710 -17.58 -24.05 16.78
N GLU A 711 -17.01 -24.77 17.74
CA GLU A 711 -17.25 -26.21 17.94
C GLU A 711 -18.72 -26.50 18.23
N ASN A 712 -19.24 -27.59 17.66
CA ASN A 712 -20.61 -28.04 17.89
C ASN A 712 -20.78 -29.53 17.55
N ILE A 713 -21.82 -30.15 18.13
CA ILE A 713 -22.17 -31.58 17.94
C ILE A 713 -23.37 -31.79 17.02
N ILE A 714 -23.94 -30.71 16.48
CA ILE A 714 -25.16 -30.72 15.66
C ILE A 714 -24.88 -30.51 14.17
N GLU A 715 -23.61 -30.64 13.77
CA GLU A 715 -23.13 -30.57 12.38
C GLU A 715 -23.40 -29.24 11.64
N GLU A 716 -23.67 -28.17 12.38
CA GLU A 716 -23.70 -26.81 11.85
C GLU A 716 -22.28 -26.37 11.45
N PRO A 717 -22.13 -25.43 10.49
CA PRO A 717 -20.83 -24.89 10.09
C PRO A 717 -20.02 -24.40 11.29
N ARG A 718 -18.72 -24.69 11.32
CA ARG A 718 -17.83 -24.30 12.42
C ARG A 718 -17.11 -22.97 12.20
N GLN A 719 -17.10 -22.46 10.98
CA GLN A 719 -16.40 -21.23 10.59
C GLN A 719 -17.22 -20.46 9.58
N GLY A 720 -17.08 -19.13 9.58
CA GLY A 720 -17.94 -18.25 8.78
C GLY A 720 -17.67 -18.33 7.28
N TRP A 721 -16.40 -18.53 6.91
CA TRP A 721 -15.94 -18.65 5.54
C TRP A 721 -15.26 -20.00 5.33
N HIS A 722 -15.56 -20.65 4.21
CA HIS A 722 -14.89 -21.87 3.78
C HIS A 722 -14.51 -21.78 2.30
N MET A 723 -13.26 -22.12 1.96
CA MET A 723 -12.81 -22.19 0.57
C MET A 723 -13.02 -23.60 0.05
N GLU A 724 -13.90 -23.74 -0.95
CA GLU A 724 -14.16 -24.99 -1.63
C GLU A 724 -13.08 -25.26 -2.67
N LYS A 725 -11.93 -25.79 -2.21
CA LYS A 725 -10.75 -26.05 -3.06
C LYS A 725 -11.07 -26.90 -4.29
N GLY A 726 -12.14 -27.70 -4.21
CA GLY A 726 -12.57 -28.58 -5.27
C GLY A 726 -13.33 -27.91 -6.42
N TYR A 727 -13.73 -26.64 -6.31
CA TYR A 727 -14.61 -26.00 -7.27
C TYR A 727 -13.99 -24.70 -7.82
N CYS A 728 -14.27 -24.42 -9.10
CA CYS A 728 -13.80 -23.22 -9.81
C CYS A 728 -12.28 -23.02 -9.65
N ASN A 729 -11.48 -24.08 -9.81
CA ASN A 729 -10.02 -24.03 -9.64
C ASN A 729 -9.58 -23.42 -8.28
N SER A 730 -10.24 -23.86 -7.19
CA SER A 730 -10.00 -23.38 -5.82
C SER A 730 -10.34 -21.90 -5.59
N TYR A 731 -11.31 -21.37 -6.34
CA TYR A 731 -11.73 -19.97 -6.24
C TYR A 731 -13.16 -19.80 -5.68
N LEU A 732 -13.91 -20.90 -5.48
CA LEU A 732 -15.23 -20.86 -4.86
C LEU A 732 -15.12 -20.73 -3.33
N TRP A 733 -15.86 -19.78 -2.75
CA TRP A 733 -15.96 -19.58 -1.30
C TRP A 733 -17.40 -19.68 -0.83
N CYS A 734 -17.66 -20.44 0.22
CA CYS A 734 -18.95 -20.52 0.89
C CYS A 734 -18.95 -19.67 2.17
N ALA A 735 -20.02 -18.90 2.33
CA ALA A 735 -20.28 -18.07 3.50
C ALA A 735 -21.53 -18.57 4.21
N TYR A 736 -21.47 -18.64 5.55
CA TYR A 736 -22.52 -19.17 6.39
C TYR A 736 -23.19 -18.09 7.25
N SER A 737 -24.52 -18.06 7.27
CA SER A 737 -25.28 -17.06 8.05
C SER A 737 -25.16 -17.28 9.56
N SER A 738 -24.84 -18.49 10.01
CA SER A 738 -24.58 -18.82 11.40
C SER A 738 -23.55 -19.93 11.52
N ILE A 739 -22.78 -19.92 12.60
CA ILE A 739 -21.80 -20.96 12.90
C ILE A 739 -21.97 -21.43 14.35
N GLY A 740 -21.48 -22.61 14.66
CA GLY A 740 -21.55 -23.17 16.02
C GLY A 740 -22.91 -23.75 16.37
N GLY A 741 -23.09 -24.08 17.64
CA GLY A 741 -24.28 -24.77 18.13
C GLY A 741 -24.03 -25.42 19.49
N LEU A 742 -24.88 -26.39 19.83
CA LEU A 742 -24.76 -27.17 21.07
C LEU A 742 -23.40 -27.87 21.14
N THR A 743 -22.74 -27.82 22.30
CA THR A 743 -21.45 -28.47 22.56
C THR A 743 -21.58 -29.68 23.49
N ASN A 744 -20.52 -30.51 23.58
CA ASN A 744 -20.48 -31.71 24.40
C ASN A 744 -20.69 -31.46 25.91
N ASP A 745 -20.34 -30.27 26.39
CA ASP A 745 -20.49 -29.82 27.79
C ASP A 745 -21.84 -29.15 28.07
N GLY A 746 -22.76 -29.15 27.09
CA GLY A 746 -24.08 -28.53 27.19
C GLY A 746 -24.09 -27.01 26.96
N GLY A 747 -22.96 -26.42 26.55
CA GLY A 747 -22.87 -25.02 26.11
C GLY A 747 -23.46 -24.78 24.71
N ASP A 748 -23.48 -23.51 24.31
CA ASP A 748 -23.90 -23.08 22.97
C ASP A 748 -22.89 -22.07 22.41
N THR A 749 -22.22 -22.43 21.32
CA THR A 749 -21.22 -21.59 20.64
C THR A 749 -21.79 -20.80 19.47
N THR A 750 -23.12 -20.80 19.29
CA THR A 750 -23.78 -20.18 18.14
C THR A 750 -23.38 -18.71 17.97
N GLN A 751 -22.96 -18.37 16.76
CA GLN A 751 -22.73 -17.00 16.32
C GLN A 751 -23.54 -16.74 15.06
N THR A 752 -24.14 -15.55 14.95
CA THR A 752 -25.01 -15.18 13.83
C THR A 752 -24.41 -14.03 13.03
N GLY A 753 -24.30 -14.22 11.73
CA GLY A 753 -23.93 -13.20 10.76
C GLY A 753 -25.15 -12.40 10.28
N GLN A 754 -25.04 -11.83 9.08
CA GLN A 754 -26.08 -11.04 8.45
C GLN A 754 -26.44 -11.62 7.09
N VAL A 755 -27.74 -11.74 6.83
CA VAL A 755 -28.30 -12.15 5.55
C VAL A 755 -29.02 -10.97 4.94
N PHE A 756 -28.79 -10.73 3.65
CA PHE A 756 -29.44 -9.68 2.89
C PHE A 756 -30.21 -10.31 1.73
N ASP A 757 -31.48 -9.92 1.59
CA ASP A 757 -32.32 -10.24 0.45
C ASP A 757 -32.45 -8.99 -0.43
N PHE A 758 -32.09 -9.10 -1.71
CA PHE A 758 -32.24 -8.00 -2.64
C PHE A 758 -33.68 -7.94 -3.18
N ASP A 759 -34.21 -6.72 -3.30
CA ASP A 759 -35.53 -6.53 -3.86
C ASP A 759 -35.57 -6.85 -5.36
N LYS A 760 -36.79 -6.97 -5.90
CA LYS A 760 -37.00 -7.37 -7.29
C LYS A 760 -36.42 -6.38 -8.31
N ASP A 761 -36.52 -5.07 -8.05
CA ASP A 761 -36.00 -4.05 -8.96
C ASP A 761 -34.46 -4.09 -8.97
N SER A 762 -33.83 -4.29 -7.82
CA SER A 762 -32.38 -4.52 -7.68
C SER A 762 -31.92 -5.77 -8.42
N ILE A 763 -32.61 -6.90 -8.26
CA ILE A 763 -32.29 -8.16 -8.96
C ILE A 763 -32.40 -7.99 -10.48
N ASP A 764 -33.44 -7.32 -10.98
CA ASP A 764 -33.61 -7.08 -12.40
C ASP A 764 -32.52 -6.15 -12.96
N LEU A 765 -32.06 -5.19 -12.16
CA LEU A 765 -30.93 -4.30 -12.50
C LEU A 765 -29.60 -5.05 -12.55
N PHE A 766 -29.32 -5.90 -11.57
CA PHE A 766 -28.13 -6.76 -11.57
C PHE A 766 -28.12 -7.70 -12.77
N LYS A 767 -29.28 -8.23 -13.15
CA LYS A 767 -29.39 -9.05 -14.36
C LYS A 767 -29.06 -8.24 -15.62
N TYR A 768 -29.56 -7.02 -15.75
CA TYR A 768 -29.23 -6.16 -16.88
C TYR A 768 -27.71 -5.90 -16.97
N TYR A 769 -27.08 -5.54 -15.86
CA TYR A 769 -25.63 -5.33 -15.80
C TYR A 769 -24.83 -6.61 -16.09
N GLY A 770 -25.28 -7.75 -15.58
CA GLY A 770 -24.67 -9.04 -15.86
C GLY A 770 -24.74 -9.42 -17.33
N ASP A 771 -25.91 -9.26 -17.97
CA ASP A 771 -26.11 -9.54 -19.39
C ASP A 771 -25.22 -8.63 -20.28
N VAL A 772 -25.08 -7.34 -19.93
CA VAL A 772 -24.15 -6.41 -20.60
C VAL A 772 -22.69 -6.86 -20.43
N TRP A 773 -22.29 -7.26 -19.22
CA TRP A 773 -20.90 -7.67 -18.95
C TRP A 773 -20.49 -8.93 -19.71
N VAL A 774 -21.36 -9.94 -19.78
CA VAL A 774 -21.04 -11.20 -20.49
C VAL A 774 -21.26 -11.12 -21.99
N GLY A 775 -21.86 -10.03 -22.50
CA GLY A 775 -22.10 -9.83 -23.93
C GLY A 775 -23.29 -10.62 -24.47
N ASN A 776 -24.33 -10.84 -23.65
CA ASN A 776 -25.60 -11.44 -24.09
C ASN A 776 -26.50 -10.41 -24.81
N GLU A 777 -25.92 -9.65 -25.74
CA GLU A 777 -26.60 -8.61 -26.53
C GLU A 777 -27.48 -9.18 -27.64
#